data_AF-C7YYV9-F1
#
_entry.id   AF-C7YYV9-F1
#
_cell.length_a   1.000
_cell.length_b   1.000
_cell.length_c   1.000
_cell.angle_alpha   90.00
_cell.angle_beta   90.00
_cell.angle_gamma   90.00
#
_symmetry.space_group_name_H-M   'P 1'
#
loop_
_entity.id
_entity.type
_entity.pdbx_description
1 polymer ?
#
loop_
_entity_poly.entity_id
_entity_poly.type
_entity_poly.pdbx_seq_one_letter_code
_entity_poly.pdbx_strand_id
1 'polypeptide(L)'
;MSSQGDSQPSQDSTMTLMQDNLHEVLYFAYGSNLSTEQMRERCPYSTPVGLAYLEGWRWIINARGYANIVQLPLDDNEDETDKGKGKAVDDEEHGVYGLLYLLPPQDEERLDQHEGVPWAYQKFQVNVKWAHSKDSDETLRALVYVDGQRVEEDVPRDEYVGRMERGIEDAVDNWGLDEEWADRIMRRFWRASRHFGSTTKITSHDPRRSIITTTPCLSRSFLAWFARGGTSNGLVIHRRDLPPEAQWSSVLPPAMGSPDSYGRQLDGMGSGLSSTSKIVILGPPSRPDVHVDFTFVQVGIKDGILDMAGNCGNMSSLVGPAAWDAGLVPTEAVEQEKDGSQWVTVRFLNTNTNKVMTSRFQVAGEPLRYTHEGDYVMDGVPGTGSKVIMSFLDPAGAKTGKALPTGNPVDVLELPDGSKVEASLVDVGNPGVFISTESLGLANHMALTPAIVEADADLKVRLEQIRRAGTSLMGLNPNVESVPKIVLLFPTSGSPEVDIRCLALSMGQAHKAVPLTLALCLGAASQIKGTIASDLIGGKSKETVTIGHPTGKVDIGTVIRDGKIESAQLLRTARFIMKGNVNRLDQLPLPIFQFSSRAMADIPVSATGPAHPYFPLGAVIPGYIPNDKDITELMLKFGAVTGAVVGSALWLTTRSKHPLRAIDRFAAAWFALCDVETITALAWGPLSLLTVFGIIHGSRSRHVAQVIVCTAHAYGVALYYLTNFNESRMHGVAYSRPETLYFWIYYVGFNFPWAVVPLVLLRDSWRQIGSAFAALEEKRKGE
;
A
#
# COMPACT_ATOMS: atom_id res chain seq x y z
N MET A 1 -4.12 -20.75 44.71
CA MET A 1 -4.44 -19.84 45.82
C MET A 1 -5.10 -18.60 45.24
N SER A 2 -6.08 -18.04 45.96
CA SER A 2 -6.89 -16.90 45.52
C SER A 2 -6.47 -15.60 46.19
N SER A 3 -6.56 -14.48 45.48
CA SER A 3 -6.71 -13.14 46.08
C SER A 3 -7.45 -12.21 45.12
N GLN A 4 -8.55 -11.61 45.60
CA GLN A 4 -9.39 -10.61 44.92
C GLN A 4 -8.98 -9.18 45.30
N GLY A 5 -9.63 -8.19 44.67
CA GLY A 5 -9.56 -6.75 44.97
C GLY A 5 -9.42 -5.94 43.67
N ASP A 6 -10.52 -5.53 43.02
CA ASP A 6 -11.25 -4.24 43.21
C ASP A 6 -10.45 -3.03 42.70
N SER A 7 -10.96 -2.05 41.94
CA SER A 7 -12.30 -1.73 41.39
C SER A 7 -12.11 -0.71 40.22
N GLN A 8 -13.06 -0.17 39.44
CA GLN A 8 -14.54 -0.22 39.28
C GLN A 8 -14.85 0.14 37.78
N PRO A 9 -16.06 -0.04 37.20
CA PRO A 9 -16.29 0.15 35.76
C PRO A 9 -16.67 1.60 35.39
N SER A 10 -16.06 2.15 34.34
CA SER A 10 -16.42 3.46 33.78
C SER A 10 -17.58 3.35 32.78
N GLN A 11 -18.78 3.57 33.30
CA GLN A 11 -19.99 4.11 32.66
C GLN A 11 -20.19 3.90 31.14
N ASP A 12 -21.28 3.19 30.81
CA ASP A 12 -21.89 3.20 29.49
C ASP A 12 -22.13 4.63 28.98
N SER A 13 -21.36 5.04 27.99
CA SER A 13 -21.79 6.09 27.06
C SER A 13 -22.38 5.40 25.85
N THR A 14 -23.61 4.89 26.02
CA THR A 14 -24.51 4.52 24.94
C THR A 14 -24.58 5.69 23.98
N MET A 15 -23.91 5.61 22.82
CA MET A 15 -24.12 6.59 21.79
C MET A 15 -25.53 6.38 21.25
N THR A 16 -26.45 7.22 21.72
CA THR A 16 -27.82 7.28 21.24
C THR A 16 -27.79 7.42 19.72
N LEU A 17 -28.29 6.41 19.01
CA LEU A 17 -28.68 6.55 17.61
C LEU A 17 -29.76 7.64 17.54
N MET A 18 -29.36 8.89 17.32
CA MET A 18 -30.27 9.93 16.90
C MET A 18 -30.60 9.68 15.44
N GLN A 19 -31.75 9.04 15.26
CA GLN A 19 -32.32 8.60 14.01
C GLN A 19 -33.00 9.80 13.30
N ASP A 20 -32.21 10.81 12.95
CA ASP A 20 -32.68 12.03 12.27
C ASP A 20 -32.06 12.17 10.87
N ASN A 21 -32.78 11.61 9.89
CA ASN A 21 -32.78 11.89 8.45
C ASN A 21 -31.58 12.63 7.82
N LEU A 22 -30.60 11.88 7.32
CA LEU A 22 -29.78 12.34 6.19
C LEU A 22 -30.54 12.11 4.88
N HIS A 23 -31.40 13.07 4.51
CA HIS A 23 -31.82 13.23 3.12
C HIS A 23 -30.70 13.96 2.36
N GLU A 24 -29.84 13.21 1.67
CA GLU A 24 -28.94 13.79 0.68
C GLU A 24 -29.77 14.32 -0.49
N VAL A 25 -29.56 15.57 -0.88
CA VAL A 25 -30.31 16.24 -1.93
C VAL A 25 -29.46 16.30 -3.19
N LEU A 26 -29.99 15.79 -4.31
CA LEU A 26 -29.37 16.03 -5.62
C LEU A 26 -29.54 17.51 -5.99
N TYR A 27 -28.46 18.19 -6.34
CA TYR A 27 -28.43 19.59 -6.78
C TYR A 27 -27.97 19.69 -8.24
N PHE A 28 -28.72 20.44 -9.05
CA PHE A 28 -28.43 20.71 -10.46
C PHE A 28 -27.74 22.07 -10.62
N ALA A 29 -26.44 22.06 -10.93
CA ALA A 29 -25.63 23.25 -11.14
C ALA A 29 -25.52 23.62 -12.63
N TYR A 30 -25.92 24.83 -13.00
CA TYR A 30 -25.92 25.32 -14.39
C TYR A 30 -25.14 26.64 -14.61
N GLY A 31 -24.67 27.28 -13.54
CA GLY A 31 -23.91 28.53 -13.58
C GLY A 31 -22.43 28.32 -13.27
N SER A 32 -21.79 29.26 -12.58
CA SER A 32 -20.39 29.11 -12.13
C SER A 32 -20.13 27.87 -11.26
N ASN A 33 -21.19 27.29 -10.68
CA ASN A 33 -21.16 26.03 -9.91
C ASN A 33 -20.97 24.78 -10.79
N LEU A 34 -20.93 24.93 -12.12
CA LEU A 34 -20.39 23.90 -13.01
C LEU A 34 -18.91 23.59 -12.67
N SER A 35 -18.16 24.57 -12.15
CA SER A 35 -16.81 24.36 -11.62
C SER A 35 -16.86 23.54 -10.34
N THR A 36 -16.28 22.34 -10.38
CA THR A 36 -16.09 21.44 -9.25
C THR A 36 -15.13 22.00 -8.21
N GLU A 37 -14.15 22.82 -8.63
CA GLU A 37 -13.27 23.60 -7.75
C GLU A 37 -14.11 24.59 -6.92
N GLN A 38 -14.91 25.44 -7.59
CA GLN A 38 -15.76 26.41 -6.90
C GLN A 38 -16.80 25.73 -6.00
N MET A 39 -17.40 24.62 -6.45
CA MET A 39 -18.34 23.87 -5.61
C MET A 39 -17.68 23.25 -4.39
N ARG A 40 -16.42 22.80 -4.46
CA ARG A 40 -15.68 22.30 -3.30
C ARG A 40 -15.31 23.39 -2.29
N GLU A 41 -15.10 24.64 -2.72
CA GLU A 41 -14.92 25.77 -1.80
C GLU A 41 -16.22 26.11 -1.06
N ARG A 42 -17.35 26.17 -1.79
CA ARG A 42 -18.67 26.49 -1.23
C ARG A 42 -19.21 25.37 -0.35
N CYS A 43 -19.10 24.13 -0.84
CA CYS A 43 -19.69 22.90 -0.32
C CYS A 43 -18.62 21.79 -0.24
N PRO A 44 -17.80 21.73 0.82
CA PRO A 44 -16.63 20.84 0.90
C PRO A 44 -16.95 19.34 0.95
N TYR A 45 -18.19 18.98 1.26
CA TYR A 45 -18.69 17.60 1.32
C TYR A 45 -19.53 17.22 0.10
N SER A 46 -19.80 18.17 -0.80
CA SER A 46 -20.51 17.91 -2.06
C SER A 46 -19.75 16.92 -2.95
N THR A 47 -20.48 15.95 -3.49
CA THR A 47 -19.91 14.93 -4.39
C THR A 47 -20.48 15.14 -5.80
N PRO A 48 -19.67 15.46 -6.82
CA PRO A 48 -20.15 15.55 -8.19
C PRO A 48 -20.53 14.16 -8.71
N VAL A 49 -21.69 14.08 -9.36
CA VAL A 49 -22.38 12.84 -9.73
C VAL A 49 -22.27 12.59 -11.24
N GLY A 50 -22.50 13.62 -12.06
CA GLY A 50 -22.44 13.51 -13.51
C GLY A 50 -23.32 14.54 -14.23
N LEU A 51 -23.16 14.65 -15.54
CA LEU A 51 -23.88 15.62 -16.36
C LEU A 51 -25.34 15.19 -16.59
N ALA A 52 -26.25 16.12 -16.35
CA ALA A 52 -27.69 15.98 -16.54
C ALA A 52 -28.23 17.05 -17.51
N TYR A 53 -29.43 16.82 -18.00
CA TYR A 53 -30.16 17.66 -18.94
C TYR A 53 -31.54 17.99 -18.39
N LEU A 54 -31.88 19.27 -18.36
CA LEU A 54 -33.15 19.83 -17.90
C LEU A 54 -33.94 20.33 -19.11
N GLU A 55 -35.05 19.66 -19.40
CA GLU A 55 -35.90 19.86 -20.58
C GLU A 55 -37.03 20.87 -20.30
N GLY A 56 -37.36 21.75 -21.24
CA GLY A 56 -38.37 22.80 -21.09
C GLY A 56 -37.87 24.08 -20.41
N TRP A 57 -36.55 24.28 -20.35
CA TRP A 57 -35.90 25.45 -19.71
C TRP A 57 -34.85 26.05 -20.65
N ARG A 58 -34.69 27.37 -20.60
CA ARG A 58 -33.60 28.10 -21.26
C ARG A 58 -32.59 28.63 -20.25
N TRP A 59 -31.34 28.70 -20.66
CA TRP A 59 -30.24 29.31 -19.90
C TRP A 59 -30.05 30.76 -20.33
N ILE A 60 -29.89 31.68 -19.36
CA ILE A 60 -29.69 33.11 -19.61
C ILE A 60 -28.63 33.70 -18.67
N ILE A 61 -28.12 34.88 -19.02
CA ILE A 61 -27.60 35.83 -18.03
C ILE A 61 -28.72 36.80 -17.66
N ASN A 62 -29.01 36.98 -16.37
CA ASN A 62 -30.04 37.92 -15.90
C ASN A 62 -29.53 39.36 -15.75
N ALA A 63 -30.44 40.30 -15.50
CA ALA A 63 -30.16 41.73 -15.25
C ALA A 63 -29.25 42.07 -14.03
N ARG A 64 -28.67 41.08 -13.33
CA ARG A 64 -27.59 41.29 -12.36
C ARG A 64 -26.20 40.95 -12.93
N GLY A 65 -26.16 40.38 -14.13
CA GLY A 65 -24.97 39.87 -14.81
C GLY A 65 -24.52 38.48 -14.34
N TYR A 66 -25.45 37.66 -13.82
CA TYR A 66 -25.20 36.29 -13.35
C TYR A 66 -26.09 35.27 -14.08
N ALA A 67 -25.67 34.00 -14.10
CA ALA A 67 -26.39 32.92 -14.79
C ALA A 67 -27.75 32.63 -14.12
N ASN A 68 -28.79 32.45 -14.92
CA ASN A 68 -30.13 32.04 -14.48
C ASN A 68 -30.72 31.02 -15.47
N ILE A 69 -31.73 30.26 -15.03
CA ILE A 69 -32.56 29.47 -15.93
C ILE A 69 -34.01 29.94 -15.87
N VAL A 70 -34.72 29.86 -16.99
CA VAL A 70 -36.12 30.30 -17.08
C VAL A 70 -36.92 29.18 -17.73
N GLN A 71 -38.00 28.76 -17.08
CA GLN A 71 -38.93 27.78 -17.65
C GLN A 71 -39.63 28.39 -18.88
N LEU A 72 -39.73 27.60 -19.95
CA LEU A 72 -40.48 28.00 -21.14
C LEU A 72 -41.97 27.72 -20.94
N PRO A 73 -42.88 28.46 -21.60
CA PRO A 73 -44.30 28.14 -21.57
C PRO A 73 -44.53 26.71 -22.07
N LEU A 74 -45.35 25.95 -21.35
CA LEU A 74 -45.93 24.72 -21.88
C LEU A 74 -47.03 25.14 -22.86
N ASP A 75 -46.91 24.75 -24.13
CA ASP A 75 -47.96 24.98 -25.13
C ASP A 75 -49.12 23.99 -24.88
N ASP A 76 -49.92 24.27 -23.84
CA ASP A 76 -51.21 23.62 -23.56
C ASP A 76 -52.28 24.08 -24.58
N ASN A 77 -52.04 23.86 -25.89
CA ASN A 77 -53.05 23.95 -26.94
C ASN A 77 -52.74 22.99 -28.11
N GLU A 78 -53.18 21.74 -27.96
CA GLU A 78 -53.61 20.98 -29.14
C GLU A 78 -54.86 21.66 -29.73
N ASP A 79 -54.69 22.49 -30.76
CA ASP A 79 -55.80 22.83 -31.65
C ASP A 79 -55.32 22.99 -33.10
N GLU A 80 -56.02 22.32 -34.02
CA GLU A 80 -55.69 22.35 -35.45
C GLU A 80 -55.94 23.74 -36.07
N THR A 81 -55.26 24.00 -37.20
CA THR A 81 -55.49 25.11 -38.15
C THR A 81 -54.88 26.50 -37.84
N ASP A 82 -53.64 26.73 -38.32
CA ASP A 82 -53.41 27.53 -39.54
C ASP A 82 -51.99 27.32 -40.13
N LYS A 83 -51.84 27.42 -41.45
CA LYS A 83 -50.56 27.30 -42.18
C LYS A 83 -49.90 28.66 -42.38
N GLY A 84 -49.39 29.26 -41.30
CA GLY A 84 -48.81 30.62 -41.30
C GLY A 84 -47.33 30.70 -40.92
N LYS A 85 -46.41 30.48 -41.88
CA LYS A 85 -44.96 30.86 -41.86
C LYS A 85 -44.33 31.22 -40.49
N GLY A 86 -44.26 30.26 -39.58
CA GLY A 86 -43.30 30.28 -38.47
C GLY A 86 -41.91 29.88 -38.97
N LYS A 87 -40.87 30.58 -38.53
CA LYS A 87 -39.47 30.18 -38.76
C LYS A 87 -39.23 28.89 -37.97
N ALA A 88 -38.59 27.87 -38.55
CA ALA A 88 -38.08 26.76 -37.74
C ALA A 88 -37.11 27.34 -36.70
N VAL A 89 -37.43 27.16 -35.43
CA VAL A 89 -36.57 27.45 -34.29
C VAL A 89 -36.06 26.10 -33.81
N ASP A 90 -34.76 25.95 -33.68
CA ASP A 90 -34.14 24.64 -33.46
C ASP A 90 -34.55 24.06 -32.10
N ASP A 91 -34.95 22.78 -32.07
CA ASP A 91 -35.40 22.08 -30.85
C ASP A 91 -34.33 22.11 -29.72
N GLU A 92 -33.06 22.31 -30.07
CA GLU A 92 -31.92 22.34 -29.14
C GLU A 92 -31.77 23.62 -28.28
N GLU A 93 -32.57 24.68 -28.47
CA GLU A 93 -32.60 25.83 -27.54
C GLU A 93 -33.50 25.60 -26.31
N HIS A 94 -34.23 24.47 -26.23
CA HIS A 94 -35.28 24.23 -25.24
C HIS A 94 -34.85 23.43 -24.00
N GLY A 95 -33.54 23.26 -23.76
CA GLY A 95 -33.04 22.60 -22.56
C GLY A 95 -31.64 23.02 -22.12
N VAL A 96 -31.36 22.80 -20.84
CA VAL A 96 -30.15 23.24 -20.14
C VAL A 96 -29.35 22.03 -19.68
N TYR A 97 -28.05 21.99 -19.97
CA TYR A 97 -27.15 21.05 -19.29
C TYR A 97 -26.68 21.59 -17.95
N GLY A 98 -26.52 20.71 -16.99
CA GLY A 98 -25.99 21.03 -15.66
C GLY A 98 -25.31 19.84 -15.02
N LEU A 99 -24.40 20.12 -14.10
CA LEU A 99 -23.68 19.10 -13.34
C LEU A 99 -24.46 18.77 -12.07
N LEU A 100 -24.78 17.49 -11.86
CA LEU A 100 -25.39 17.02 -10.62
C LEU A 100 -24.37 16.87 -9.50
N TYR A 101 -24.77 17.26 -8.29
CA TYR A 101 -24.04 17.04 -7.04
C TYR A 101 -24.95 16.38 -6.01
N LEU A 102 -24.43 15.44 -5.22
CA LEU A 102 -25.05 15.07 -3.93
C LEU A 102 -24.64 16.12 -2.90
N LEU A 103 -25.62 16.78 -2.27
CA LEU A 103 -25.43 17.72 -1.18
C LEU A 103 -25.94 17.13 0.14
N PRO A 104 -25.06 17.02 1.16
CA PRO A 104 -25.48 16.91 2.55
C PRO A 104 -26.21 18.19 3.01
N PRO A 105 -27.16 18.13 3.96
CA PRO A 105 -27.91 19.30 4.41
C PRO A 105 -27.05 20.49 4.88
N GLN A 106 -25.90 20.22 5.48
CA GLN A 106 -24.94 21.24 5.94
C GLN A 106 -24.31 22.04 4.79
N ASP A 107 -24.14 21.40 3.62
CA ASP A 107 -23.65 22.06 2.42
C ASP A 107 -24.78 22.77 1.66
N GLU A 108 -26.03 22.30 1.76
CA GLU A 108 -27.20 23.06 1.27
C GLU A 108 -27.34 24.40 2.02
N GLU A 109 -27.22 24.43 3.36
CA GLU A 109 -27.25 25.68 4.14
C GLU A 109 -26.10 26.64 3.79
N ARG A 110 -24.92 26.11 3.44
CA ARG A 110 -23.80 26.92 2.93
C ARG A 110 -24.05 27.44 1.52
N LEU A 111 -24.65 26.63 0.66
CA LEU A 111 -24.97 27.00 -0.71
C LEU A 111 -26.07 28.07 -0.75
N ASP A 112 -27.09 27.97 0.10
CA ASP A 112 -28.13 28.99 0.30
C ASP A 112 -27.52 30.39 0.57
N GLN A 113 -26.43 30.47 1.33
CA GLN A 113 -25.73 31.74 1.61
C GLN A 113 -25.01 32.29 0.38
N HIS A 114 -24.41 31.41 -0.45
CA HIS A 114 -23.69 31.80 -1.66
C HIS A 114 -24.61 32.17 -2.83
N GLU A 115 -25.74 31.47 -2.96
CA GLU A 115 -26.82 31.79 -3.90
C GLU A 115 -27.75 32.90 -3.37
N GLY A 116 -27.54 33.36 -2.13
CA GLY A 116 -28.28 34.48 -1.56
C GLY A 116 -29.77 34.20 -1.42
N VAL A 117 -30.15 33.01 -0.94
CA VAL A 117 -31.55 32.63 -0.75
C VAL A 117 -32.17 33.43 0.39
N PRO A 118 -33.44 33.90 0.28
CA PRO A 118 -34.34 33.86 -0.89
C PRO A 118 -34.32 35.17 -1.72
N TRP A 119 -33.33 36.04 -1.53
CA TRP A 119 -33.30 37.42 -2.07
C TRP A 119 -32.64 37.54 -3.46
N ALA A 120 -31.77 36.59 -3.82
CA ALA A 120 -31.11 36.49 -5.11
C ALA A 120 -31.68 35.35 -5.94
N TYR A 121 -31.70 34.12 -5.41
CA TYR A 121 -32.29 32.95 -6.03
C TYR A 121 -33.26 32.26 -5.05
N GLN A 122 -34.20 31.48 -5.58
CA GLN A 122 -35.17 30.67 -4.83
C GLN A 122 -34.98 29.19 -5.14
N LYS A 123 -35.30 28.31 -4.19
CA LYS A 123 -35.16 26.86 -4.33
C LYS A 123 -36.35 26.23 -5.02
N PHE A 124 -36.10 25.53 -6.13
CA PHE A 124 -37.08 24.76 -6.89
C PHE A 124 -36.66 23.28 -6.98
N GLN A 125 -37.64 22.40 -7.16
CA GLN A 125 -37.43 20.98 -7.39
C GLN A 125 -37.81 20.68 -8.84
N VAL A 126 -36.85 20.21 -9.64
CA VAL A 126 -37.00 19.92 -11.07
C VAL A 126 -36.71 18.45 -11.35
N ASN A 127 -37.28 17.94 -12.44
CA ASN A 127 -36.96 16.63 -12.97
C ASN A 127 -35.92 16.79 -14.09
N VAL A 128 -34.80 16.08 -13.99
CA VAL A 128 -33.71 16.09 -14.96
C VAL A 128 -33.46 14.69 -15.50
N LYS A 129 -33.03 14.59 -16.76
CA LYS A 129 -32.59 13.34 -17.39
C LYS A 129 -31.06 13.27 -17.37
N TRP A 130 -30.49 12.08 -17.51
CA TRP A 130 -29.04 11.96 -17.73
C TRP A 130 -28.65 12.49 -19.11
N ALA A 131 -27.54 13.24 -19.20
CA ALA A 131 -27.12 13.85 -20.48
C ALA A 131 -26.81 12.82 -21.58
N HIS A 132 -26.41 11.60 -21.20
CA HIS A 132 -26.14 10.47 -22.09
C HIS A 132 -27.38 9.58 -22.37
N SER A 133 -28.54 9.93 -21.81
CA SER A 133 -29.79 9.15 -21.94
C SER A 133 -31.02 10.07 -22.05
N LYS A 134 -30.91 11.11 -22.89
CA LYS A 134 -31.99 12.09 -23.13
C LYS A 134 -33.29 11.48 -23.65
N ASP A 135 -33.17 10.40 -24.42
CA ASP A 135 -34.30 9.66 -25.01
C ASP A 135 -34.94 8.64 -24.04
N SER A 136 -34.52 8.63 -22.77
CA SER A 136 -35.13 7.80 -21.73
C SER A 136 -36.21 8.56 -20.96
N ASP A 137 -37.24 7.81 -20.52
CA ASP A 137 -38.29 8.30 -19.62
C ASP A 137 -37.81 8.37 -18.14
N GLU A 138 -36.58 7.95 -17.84
CA GLU A 138 -36.03 7.94 -16.49
C GLU A 138 -35.60 9.35 -16.07
N THR A 139 -36.28 9.89 -15.04
CA THR A 139 -36.04 11.24 -14.53
C THR A 139 -35.60 11.22 -13.07
N LEU A 140 -34.60 12.03 -12.76
CA LEU A 140 -34.09 12.27 -11.41
C LEU A 140 -34.64 13.58 -10.89
N ARG A 141 -35.08 13.58 -9.63
CA ARG A 141 -35.53 14.80 -8.95
C ARG A 141 -34.34 15.52 -8.31
N ALA A 142 -34.12 16.77 -8.69
CA ALA A 142 -33.02 17.61 -8.22
C ALA A 142 -33.48 18.99 -7.74
N LEU A 143 -32.82 19.51 -6.71
CA LEU A 143 -32.85 20.90 -6.29
C LEU A 143 -32.16 21.79 -7.33
N VAL A 144 -32.71 22.96 -7.59
CA VAL A 144 -32.09 24.01 -8.40
C VAL A 144 -32.41 25.39 -7.83
N TYR A 145 -31.48 26.34 -7.96
CA TYR A 145 -31.64 27.73 -7.54
C TYR A 145 -32.05 28.57 -8.75
N VAL A 146 -33.13 29.35 -8.68
CA VAL A 146 -33.65 30.14 -9.81
C VAL A 146 -34.03 31.56 -9.37
N ASP A 147 -33.62 32.59 -10.11
CA ASP A 147 -34.09 33.97 -9.92
C ASP A 147 -35.39 34.17 -10.71
N GLY A 148 -36.52 33.87 -10.06
CA GLY A 148 -37.86 34.03 -10.64
C GLY A 148 -38.35 35.47 -10.76
N GLN A 149 -37.55 36.47 -10.36
CA GLN A 149 -37.88 37.89 -10.51
C GLN A 149 -37.18 38.51 -11.73
N ARG A 150 -36.00 38.02 -12.10
CA ARG A 150 -35.15 38.56 -13.17
C ARG A 150 -34.96 37.52 -14.28
N VAL A 151 -35.99 37.41 -15.12
CA VAL A 151 -36.10 36.44 -16.21
C VAL A 151 -35.77 37.01 -17.60
N GLU A 152 -35.38 38.29 -17.68
CA GLU A 152 -34.91 38.94 -18.90
C GLU A 152 -33.40 38.76 -19.11
N GLU A 153 -32.98 38.67 -20.37
CA GLU A 153 -31.56 38.53 -20.78
C GLU A 153 -30.80 39.86 -20.66
N ASP A 154 -29.58 39.83 -20.13
CA ASP A 154 -28.66 40.97 -20.03
C ASP A 154 -27.19 40.51 -20.19
N VAL A 155 -26.22 41.43 -20.10
CA VAL A 155 -24.78 41.13 -20.24
C VAL A 155 -24.14 40.66 -18.92
N PRO A 156 -23.18 39.72 -18.98
CA PRO A 156 -22.48 39.21 -17.80
C PRO A 156 -21.50 40.23 -17.28
N ARG A 157 -21.25 40.19 -15.97
CA ARG A 157 -20.19 41.02 -15.38
C ARG A 157 -18.80 40.53 -15.76
N ASP A 158 -17.86 41.44 -15.93
CA ASP A 158 -16.46 41.12 -16.25
C ASP A 158 -15.81 40.20 -15.20
N GLU A 159 -16.10 40.38 -13.90
CA GLU A 159 -15.60 39.48 -12.86
C GLU A 159 -16.25 38.09 -12.86
N TYR A 160 -17.41 37.95 -13.51
CA TYR A 160 -18.18 36.70 -13.58
C TYR A 160 -17.81 35.88 -14.82
N VAL A 161 -17.53 36.54 -15.95
CA VAL A 161 -17.01 35.94 -17.20
C VAL A 161 -15.90 34.91 -16.91
N GLY A 162 -14.87 35.29 -16.14
CA GLY A 162 -13.76 34.38 -15.84
C GLY A 162 -14.13 33.22 -14.91
N ARG A 163 -15.17 33.34 -14.08
CA ARG A 163 -15.68 32.23 -13.24
C ARG A 163 -16.53 31.27 -14.05
N MET A 164 -17.32 31.80 -14.97
CA MET A 164 -18.12 31.01 -15.90
C MET A 164 -17.25 30.24 -16.88
N GLU A 165 -16.20 30.84 -17.45
CA GLU A 165 -15.27 30.10 -18.34
C GLU A 165 -14.64 28.91 -17.62
N ARG A 166 -14.12 29.08 -16.40
CA ARG A 166 -13.60 27.93 -15.61
C ARG A 166 -14.66 26.85 -15.35
N GLY A 167 -15.92 27.23 -15.18
CA GLY A 167 -17.03 26.27 -15.02
C GLY A 167 -17.40 25.57 -16.33
N ILE A 168 -17.33 26.26 -17.46
CA ILE A 168 -17.55 25.68 -18.79
C ILE A 168 -16.39 24.75 -19.15
N GLU A 169 -15.15 25.20 -19.00
CA GLU A 169 -13.93 24.41 -19.20
C GLU A 169 -13.98 23.13 -18.36
N ASP A 170 -14.26 23.21 -17.04
CA ASP A 170 -14.40 22.01 -16.19
C ASP A 170 -15.54 21.08 -16.66
N ALA A 171 -16.71 21.62 -17.03
CA ALA A 171 -17.82 20.82 -17.51
C ALA A 171 -17.56 20.13 -18.85
N VAL A 172 -16.90 20.81 -19.79
CA VAL A 172 -16.51 20.25 -21.11
C VAL A 172 -15.37 19.23 -20.93
N ASP A 173 -14.30 19.62 -20.24
CA ASP A 173 -13.07 18.84 -20.10
C ASP A 173 -13.17 17.68 -19.11
N ASN A 174 -14.11 17.66 -18.17
CA ASN A 174 -14.21 16.58 -17.17
C ASN A 174 -15.57 15.85 -17.15
N TRP A 175 -16.65 16.47 -17.65
CA TRP A 175 -18.02 15.94 -17.51
C TRP A 175 -18.75 15.70 -18.83
N GLY A 176 -18.10 15.98 -19.97
CA GLY A 176 -18.65 15.72 -21.30
C GLY A 176 -19.76 16.68 -21.70
N LEU A 177 -19.74 17.92 -21.18
CA LEU A 177 -20.57 18.99 -21.73
C LEU A 177 -20.18 19.24 -23.19
N ASP A 178 -21.17 19.40 -24.05
CA ASP A 178 -20.96 19.72 -25.46
C ASP A 178 -20.40 21.15 -25.59
N GLU A 179 -19.20 21.27 -26.15
CA GLU A 179 -18.52 22.54 -26.38
C GLU A 179 -19.30 23.42 -27.37
N GLU A 180 -19.94 22.85 -28.41
CA GLU A 180 -20.73 23.62 -29.37
C GLU A 180 -21.99 24.20 -28.71
N TRP A 181 -22.64 23.43 -27.84
CA TRP A 181 -23.76 23.92 -27.02
C TRP A 181 -23.31 25.04 -26.07
N ALA A 182 -22.17 24.86 -25.38
CA ALA A 182 -21.64 25.88 -24.46
C ALA A 182 -21.26 27.17 -25.21
N ASP A 183 -20.68 27.06 -26.41
CA ASP A 183 -20.37 28.21 -27.28
C ASP A 183 -21.63 28.94 -27.76
N ARG A 184 -22.66 28.18 -28.15
CA ARG A 184 -23.91 28.68 -28.73
C ARG A 184 -24.84 29.31 -27.69
N ILE A 185 -24.97 28.69 -26.51
CA ILE A 185 -25.92 29.11 -25.47
C ILE A 185 -25.26 30.00 -24.41
N MET A 186 -24.07 29.62 -23.91
CA MET A 186 -23.41 30.35 -22.83
C MET A 186 -22.52 31.45 -23.41
N ARG A 187 -21.45 31.10 -24.14
CA ARG A 187 -20.44 32.09 -24.60
C ARG A 187 -20.98 33.15 -25.57
N ARG A 188 -22.23 33.02 -26.08
CA ARG A 188 -22.93 34.09 -26.83
C ARG A 188 -22.94 35.43 -26.09
N PHE A 189 -23.17 35.40 -24.77
CA PHE A 189 -23.28 36.61 -23.95
C PHE A 189 -21.93 37.36 -23.78
N TRP A 190 -20.80 36.66 -23.92
CA TRP A 190 -19.46 37.25 -23.86
C TRP A 190 -19.12 38.00 -25.16
N ARG A 191 -19.62 37.50 -26.29
CA ARG A 191 -19.43 38.13 -27.61
C ARG A 191 -20.17 39.47 -27.70
N ALA A 192 -21.31 39.61 -27.00
CA ALA A 192 -22.00 40.87 -26.81
C ALA A 192 -21.20 41.87 -25.96
N SER A 193 -20.64 41.44 -24.81
CA SER A 193 -19.85 42.31 -23.91
C SER A 193 -18.64 42.96 -24.61
N ARG A 194 -17.98 42.26 -25.56
CA ARG A 194 -16.82 42.78 -26.30
C ARG A 194 -17.06 43.99 -27.21
N HIS A 195 -18.30 44.48 -27.36
CA HIS A 195 -18.58 45.70 -28.13
C HIS A 195 -18.39 47.01 -27.33
N PHE A 196 -18.06 46.95 -26.03
CA PHE A 196 -17.81 48.11 -25.16
C PHE A 196 -16.41 48.09 -24.50
N GLY A 197 -15.34 47.95 -25.31
CA GLY A 197 -13.96 47.95 -24.79
C GLY A 197 -12.91 48.39 -25.81
N SER A 198 -12.22 49.52 -25.55
CA SER A 198 -11.29 50.14 -26.50
C SER A 198 -10.04 49.31 -26.80
N THR A 199 -9.58 49.40 -28.05
CA THR A 199 -8.38 48.75 -28.59
C THR A 199 -7.07 49.12 -27.89
N THR A 200 -6.24 48.12 -27.59
CA THR A 200 -4.77 48.25 -27.76
C THR A 200 -4.17 46.95 -28.30
N LYS A 201 -3.47 47.00 -29.43
CA LYS A 201 -2.64 45.89 -29.93
C LYS A 201 -1.24 45.98 -29.31
N ILE A 202 -0.66 44.84 -28.91
CA ILE A 202 0.79 44.63 -28.99
C ILE A 202 1.04 43.27 -29.67
N THR A 203 1.97 43.27 -30.63
CA THR A 203 2.36 42.12 -31.46
C THR A 203 3.86 41.88 -31.32
N SER A 204 4.28 40.63 -31.07
CA SER A 204 5.39 39.99 -31.81
C SER A 204 5.60 38.51 -31.41
N HIS A 205 6.26 37.81 -32.33
CA HIS A 205 6.66 36.39 -32.44
C HIS A 205 7.28 35.73 -31.17
N ASP A 206 7.44 34.41 -31.04
CA ASP A 206 7.87 33.38 -32.04
C ASP A 206 7.46 31.93 -31.60
N PRO A 207 7.70 30.81 -32.34
CA PRO A 207 6.58 29.92 -32.68
C PRO A 207 6.89 28.42 -32.44
N ARG A 208 6.34 27.80 -31.39
CA ARG A 208 6.51 26.35 -31.22
C ARG A 208 5.39 25.66 -30.41
N ARG A 209 4.29 25.33 -31.09
CA ARG A 209 3.56 24.03 -31.04
C ARG A 209 2.17 24.10 -31.66
N SER A 210 2.09 23.73 -32.94
CA SER A 210 1.05 22.84 -33.43
C SER A 210 1.64 21.40 -33.38
N ILE A 211 0.89 20.30 -33.29
CA ILE A 211 -0.55 20.06 -33.46
C ILE A 211 -0.92 18.69 -32.79
N ILE A 212 -2.15 18.52 -32.27
CA ILE A 212 -2.86 17.22 -31.99
C ILE A 212 -2.25 16.34 -30.85
N THR A 213 -2.98 15.61 -29.97
CA THR A 213 -4.28 14.88 -30.06
C THR A 213 -5.10 14.87 -28.74
N THR A 214 -6.38 15.26 -28.82
CA THR A 214 -7.63 14.66 -28.28
C THR A 214 -7.77 13.95 -26.90
N THR A 215 -8.95 14.24 -26.31
CA THR A 215 -9.83 13.43 -25.42
C THR A 215 -9.69 13.61 -23.90
N PRO A 216 -10.76 14.02 -23.20
CA PRO A 216 -10.81 13.99 -21.75
C PRO A 216 -11.03 12.57 -21.23
N CYS A 217 -10.03 12.05 -20.50
CA CYS A 217 -10.06 10.78 -19.81
C CYS A 217 -9.15 10.92 -18.57
N LEU A 218 -9.77 10.82 -17.38
CA LEU A 218 -9.17 10.67 -16.04
C LEU A 218 -7.64 10.85 -15.98
N SER A 219 -7.19 12.11 -16.12
CA SER A 219 -5.89 12.50 -16.71
C SER A 219 -4.84 11.40 -16.76
N ARG A 220 -4.49 10.96 -17.97
CA ARG A 220 -3.41 10.00 -18.25
C ARG A 220 -2.02 10.44 -17.77
N SER A 221 -1.89 11.64 -17.22
CA SER A 221 -0.66 12.10 -16.60
C SER A 221 -0.93 12.91 -15.32
N PHE A 222 -0.02 12.85 -14.35
CA PHE A 222 -0.06 13.67 -13.14
C PHE A 222 1.31 14.26 -12.83
N LEU A 223 1.33 15.41 -12.15
CA LEU A 223 2.57 16.10 -11.80
C LEU A 223 3.35 15.30 -10.74
N ALA A 224 4.61 14.98 -11.04
CA ALA A 224 5.48 14.26 -10.11
C ALA A 224 6.96 14.57 -10.39
N TRP A 225 7.77 14.47 -9.34
CA TRP A 225 9.23 14.65 -9.45
C TRP A 225 9.92 13.30 -9.22
N PHE A 226 10.84 12.93 -10.09
CA PHE A 226 11.71 11.79 -9.85
C PHE A 226 12.98 12.27 -9.14
N ALA A 227 13.30 11.65 -8.01
CA ALA A 227 14.34 12.16 -7.11
C ALA A 227 15.07 11.05 -6.36
N ARG A 228 16.30 11.36 -5.94
CA ARG A 228 17.11 10.53 -5.04
C ARG A 228 17.04 11.09 -3.62
N GLY A 229 16.68 10.25 -2.66
CA GLY A 229 16.82 10.51 -1.22
C GLY A 229 17.74 9.46 -0.61
N GLY A 230 18.90 9.87 -0.09
CA GLY A 230 19.92 8.93 0.38
C GLY A 230 20.35 7.96 -0.74
N THR A 231 20.43 6.67 -0.42
CA THR A 231 20.75 5.58 -1.37
C THR A 231 19.49 4.97 -2.02
N SER A 232 18.45 5.78 -2.29
CA SER A 232 17.20 5.32 -2.88
C SER A 232 16.60 6.37 -3.82
N ASN A 233 15.90 5.91 -4.86
CA ASN A 233 15.19 6.76 -5.82
C ASN A 233 13.69 6.50 -5.73
N GLY A 234 12.89 7.47 -6.16
CA GLY A 234 11.44 7.32 -6.24
C GLY A 234 10.74 8.57 -6.77
N LEU A 235 9.41 8.48 -6.86
CA LEU A 235 8.57 9.64 -7.16
C LEU A 235 8.29 10.46 -5.89
N VAL A 236 8.21 11.77 -6.06
CA VAL A 236 7.68 12.74 -5.09
C VAL A 236 6.45 13.37 -5.75
N ILE A 237 5.30 13.26 -5.11
CA ILE A 237 4.00 13.66 -5.66
C ILE A 237 3.30 14.56 -4.64
N HIS A 238 2.63 15.62 -5.08
CA HIS A 238 1.78 16.40 -4.18
C HIS A 238 0.45 15.68 -3.98
N ARG A 239 -0.09 15.69 -2.76
CA ARG A 239 -1.40 15.10 -2.45
C ARG A 239 -2.54 15.68 -3.29
N ARG A 240 -2.37 16.92 -3.77
CA ARG A 240 -3.32 17.65 -4.66
C ARG A 240 -3.38 17.03 -6.07
N ASP A 241 -2.30 16.40 -6.51
CA ASP A 241 -2.13 15.83 -7.86
C ASP A 241 -2.56 14.35 -7.91
N LEU A 242 -3.16 13.84 -6.83
CA LEU A 242 -3.60 12.45 -6.67
C LEU A 242 -5.09 12.36 -6.31
N PRO A 243 -5.80 11.30 -6.77
CA PRO A 243 -7.17 11.04 -6.35
C PRO A 243 -7.26 10.72 -4.84
N PRO A 244 -8.48 10.51 -4.30
CA PRO A 244 -8.68 9.95 -2.96
C PRO A 244 -7.81 8.71 -2.70
N GLU A 245 -7.35 8.54 -1.47
CA GLU A 245 -6.39 7.49 -1.08
C GLU A 245 -6.88 6.07 -1.43
N ALA A 246 -8.18 5.83 -1.32
CA ALA A 246 -8.83 4.59 -1.72
C ALA A 246 -8.61 4.20 -3.21
N GLN A 247 -8.20 5.15 -4.06
CA GLN A 247 -7.92 4.93 -5.48
C GLN A 247 -6.42 4.87 -5.81
N TRP A 248 -5.51 5.04 -4.84
CA TRP A 248 -4.07 5.05 -5.12
C TRP A 248 -3.55 3.74 -5.73
N SER A 249 -4.19 2.61 -5.42
CA SER A 249 -3.91 1.30 -6.02
C SER A 249 -4.07 1.23 -7.54
N SER A 250 -4.88 2.12 -8.16
CA SER A 250 -5.04 2.20 -9.62
C SER A 250 -4.12 3.24 -10.29
N VAL A 251 -3.37 4.02 -9.51
CA VAL A 251 -2.53 5.12 -10.01
C VAL A 251 -1.05 4.88 -9.75
N LEU A 252 -0.70 4.54 -8.50
CA LEU A 252 0.67 4.48 -8.04
C LEU A 252 1.44 3.24 -8.56
N PRO A 253 0.85 2.02 -8.63
CA PRO A 253 1.56 0.88 -9.21
C PRO A 253 1.84 1.05 -10.71
N PRO A 254 0.87 1.43 -11.57
CA PRO A 254 1.14 1.67 -12.99
C PRO A 254 2.19 2.77 -13.22
N ALA A 255 2.16 3.86 -12.46
CA ALA A 255 3.17 4.92 -12.54
C ALA A 255 4.60 4.42 -12.23
N MET A 256 4.74 3.38 -11.41
CA MET A 256 6.02 2.73 -11.11
C MET A 256 6.33 1.52 -12.00
N GLY A 257 5.45 1.17 -12.95
CA GLY A 257 5.64 0.02 -13.84
C GLY A 257 5.33 -1.32 -13.18
N SER A 258 4.35 -1.34 -12.26
CA SER A 258 3.91 -2.54 -11.52
C SER A 258 2.39 -2.76 -11.64
N PRO A 259 1.88 -4.01 -11.54
CA PRO A 259 2.63 -5.26 -11.33
C PRO A 259 3.48 -5.68 -12.54
N ASP A 260 4.72 -6.12 -12.29
CA ASP A 260 5.60 -6.69 -13.32
C ASP A 260 6.17 -8.05 -12.88
N SER A 261 5.69 -9.12 -13.51
CA SER A 261 6.13 -10.50 -13.27
C SER A 261 7.60 -10.75 -13.62
N TYR A 262 8.17 -9.97 -14.55
CA TYR A 262 9.60 -10.01 -14.91
C TYR A 262 10.48 -9.31 -13.87
N GLY A 263 9.91 -8.46 -13.02
CA GLY A 263 10.61 -7.77 -11.93
C GLY A 263 11.59 -6.69 -12.40
N ARG A 264 11.28 -5.99 -13.50
CA ARG A 264 12.14 -5.00 -14.16
C ARG A 264 11.55 -3.57 -14.17
N GLN A 265 10.23 -3.44 -14.10
CA GLN A 265 9.48 -2.18 -14.13
C GLN A 265 9.77 -1.31 -15.36
N LEU A 266 9.90 -1.92 -16.55
CA LEU A 266 10.26 -1.20 -17.78
C LEU A 266 9.19 -0.24 -18.30
N ASP A 267 7.93 -0.43 -17.91
CA ASP A 267 6.77 0.36 -18.36
C ASP A 267 6.32 1.36 -17.28
N GLY A 268 7.29 2.02 -16.64
CA GLY A 268 7.04 3.04 -15.62
C GLY A 268 8.32 3.59 -14.98
N MET A 269 8.18 4.27 -13.85
CA MET A 269 9.27 5.02 -13.20
C MET A 269 10.12 4.18 -12.22
N GLY A 270 9.75 2.92 -11.98
CA GLY A 270 10.54 1.98 -11.19
C GLY A 270 11.75 1.43 -11.94
N SER A 271 12.52 0.56 -11.30
CA SER A 271 13.66 -0.12 -11.98
C SER A 271 13.87 -1.57 -11.53
N GLY A 272 12.83 -2.22 -10.99
CA GLY A 272 12.89 -3.62 -10.58
C GLY A 272 13.59 -3.88 -9.25
N LEU A 273 13.90 -2.83 -8.46
CA LEU A 273 14.56 -2.95 -7.16
C LEU A 273 13.75 -2.21 -6.07
N SER A 274 13.73 -2.75 -4.85
CA SER A 274 12.99 -2.12 -3.74
C SER A 274 13.56 -0.75 -3.33
N SER A 275 14.82 -0.46 -3.66
CA SER A 275 15.48 0.84 -3.48
C SER A 275 15.05 1.89 -4.51
N THR A 276 14.40 1.50 -5.61
CA THR A 276 13.96 2.38 -6.72
C THR A 276 12.45 2.32 -6.98
N SER A 277 11.73 1.37 -6.38
CA SER A 277 10.26 1.24 -6.42
C SER A 277 9.62 1.94 -5.20
N LYS A 278 9.76 3.27 -5.09
CA LYS A 278 9.34 4.06 -3.92
C LYS A 278 8.59 5.32 -4.32
N ILE A 279 7.67 5.77 -3.46
CA ILE A 279 6.92 7.02 -3.61
C ILE A 279 6.89 7.80 -2.28
N VAL A 280 6.95 9.12 -2.40
CA VAL A 280 6.81 10.13 -1.35
C VAL A 280 5.60 10.99 -1.73
N ILE A 281 4.61 11.08 -0.86
CA ILE A 281 3.43 11.94 -1.07
C ILE A 281 3.47 13.07 -0.04
N LEU A 282 3.43 14.32 -0.51
CA LEU A 282 3.45 15.52 0.33
C LEU A 282 2.04 16.11 0.43
N GLY A 283 1.52 16.22 1.65
CA GLY A 283 0.19 16.77 1.94
C GLY A 283 0.24 18.04 2.80
N PRO A 284 -0.87 18.79 2.88
CA PRO A 284 -1.00 19.88 3.84
C PRO A 284 -0.82 19.35 5.28
N PRO A 285 -0.33 20.16 6.22
CA PRO A 285 -0.10 19.73 7.60
C PRO A 285 -1.42 19.37 8.29
N SER A 286 -1.49 18.17 8.90
CA SER A 286 -2.66 17.74 9.69
C SER A 286 -2.66 18.27 11.13
N ARG A 287 -1.58 18.95 11.55
CA ARG A 287 -1.36 19.45 12.92
C ARG A 287 -0.54 20.75 12.92
N PRO A 288 -0.79 21.70 13.84
CA PRO A 288 -0.24 23.06 13.76
C PRO A 288 1.26 23.16 14.05
N ASP A 289 1.89 22.13 14.61
CA ASP A 289 3.32 22.09 14.95
C ASP A 289 4.21 21.43 13.87
N VAL A 290 3.66 21.18 12.67
CA VAL A 290 4.42 20.73 11.48
C VAL A 290 4.06 21.60 10.26
N HIS A 291 4.97 21.70 9.29
CA HIS A 291 4.75 22.49 8.07
C HIS A 291 4.07 21.67 6.96
N VAL A 292 4.29 20.36 6.94
CA VAL A 292 3.87 19.46 5.86
C VAL A 292 3.66 18.04 6.40
N ASP A 293 2.70 17.32 5.82
CA ASP A 293 2.51 15.89 6.05
C ASP A 293 3.18 15.06 4.95
N PHE A 294 3.70 13.90 5.31
CA PHE A 294 4.43 13.01 4.42
C PHE A 294 3.96 11.56 4.57
N THR A 295 3.49 10.99 3.47
CA THR A 295 3.21 9.54 3.36
C THR A 295 4.30 8.88 2.50
N PHE A 296 4.96 7.86 3.05
CA PHE A 296 5.81 6.94 2.30
C PHE A 296 4.96 5.80 1.72
N VAL A 297 5.26 5.39 0.49
CA VAL A 297 4.68 4.20 -0.12
C VAL A 297 5.79 3.36 -0.76
N GLN A 298 5.90 2.10 -0.35
CA GLN A 298 6.70 1.08 -1.02
C GLN A 298 5.80 0.36 -2.03
N VAL A 299 6.14 0.44 -3.32
CA VAL A 299 5.38 -0.28 -4.35
C VAL A 299 5.99 -1.66 -4.55
N GLY A 300 5.16 -2.69 -4.38
CA GLY A 300 5.49 -4.09 -4.64
C GLY A 300 5.71 -4.33 -6.13
N ILE A 301 6.90 -4.81 -6.48
CA ILE A 301 7.36 -4.84 -7.87
C ILE A 301 6.51 -5.80 -8.73
N LYS A 302 6.26 -7.01 -8.21
CA LYS A 302 5.62 -8.11 -8.94
C LYS A 302 4.10 -8.12 -8.86
N ASP A 303 3.56 -7.58 -7.78
CA ASP A 303 2.15 -7.66 -7.39
C ASP A 303 1.45 -6.30 -7.39
N GLY A 304 2.21 -5.20 -7.45
CA GLY A 304 1.68 -3.83 -7.39
C GLY A 304 1.16 -3.43 -6.01
N ILE A 305 1.36 -4.24 -4.97
CA ILE A 305 0.80 -3.97 -3.64
C ILE A 305 1.47 -2.74 -3.03
N LEU A 306 0.66 -1.83 -2.48
CA LEU A 306 1.14 -0.63 -1.80
C LEU A 306 1.37 -0.92 -0.32
N ASP A 307 2.62 -0.99 0.11
CA ASP A 307 2.98 -1.02 1.54
C ASP A 307 3.15 0.41 2.06
N MET A 308 2.27 0.78 2.98
CA MET A 308 2.23 2.07 3.68
C MET A 308 2.38 1.91 5.20
N ALA A 309 2.77 0.73 5.70
CA ALA A 309 2.89 0.46 7.14
C ALA A 309 4.20 0.99 7.75
N GLY A 310 5.20 1.30 6.91
CA GLY A 310 6.54 1.72 7.33
C GLY A 310 6.94 3.14 6.92
N ASN A 311 8.13 3.55 7.36
CA ASN A 311 8.84 4.72 6.83
C ASN A 311 10.13 4.27 6.15
N CYS A 312 10.56 4.99 5.11
CA CYS A 312 11.90 4.87 4.53
C CYS A 312 12.76 6.08 4.91
N GLY A 313 13.71 5.91 5.83
CA GLY A 313 14.60 6.99 6.27
C GLY A 313 15.49 7.58 5.17
N ASN A 314 15.77 6.82 4.10
CA ASN A 314 16.40 7.35 2.90
C ASN A 314 15.47 8.35 2.17
N MET A 315 14.24 7.96 1.86
CA MET A 315 13.27 8.86 1.19
C MET A 315 12.81 10.01 2.08
N SER A 316 12.85 9.86 3.41
CA SER A 316 12.60 10.95 4.36
C SER A 316 13.54 12.15 4.13
N SER A 317 14.76 11.93 3.63
CA SER A 317 15.71 13.02 3.30
C SER A 317 15.30 13.90 2.12
N LEU A 318 14.33 13.49 1.31
CA LEU A 318 13.75 14.33 0.26
C LEU A 318 12.65 15.27 0.77
N VAL A 319 12.00 14.95 1.88
CA VAL A 319 10.73 15.58 2.28
C VAL A 319 10.91 17.08 2.55
N GLY A 320 11.91 17.47 3.33
CA GLY A 320 12.22 18.87 3.60
C GLY A 320 12.55 19.66 2.31
N PRO A 321 13.59 19.25 1.56
CA PRO A 321 13.93 19.86 0.27
C PRO A 321 12.75 19.98 -0.70
N ALA A 322 11.90 18.96 -0.75
CA ALA A 322 10.78 18.92 -1.69
C ALA A 322 9.60 19.81 -1.24
N ALA A 323 9.30 19.85 0.06
CA ALA A 323 8.28 20.74 0.60
C ALA A 323 8.67 22.23 0.42
N TRP A 324 9.95 22.57 0.60
CA TRP A 324 10.47 23.90 0.28
C TRP A 324 10.32 24.22 -1.21
N ASP A 325 10.84 23.36 -2.09
CA ASP A 325 10.76 23.58 -3.54
C ASP A 325 9.30 23.59 -4.07
N ALA A 326 8.36 22.96 -3.37
CA ALA A 326 6.94 22.94 -3.70
C ALA A 326 6.15 24.13 -3.13
N GLY A 327 6.80 25.02 -2.37
CA GLY A 327 6.17 26.20 -1.77
C GLY A 327 5.24 25.88 -0.59
N LEU A 328 5.48 24.78 0.13
CA LEU A 328 4.67 24.33 1.27
C LEU A 328 5.19 24.81 2.62
N VAL A 329 6.30 25.56 2.62
CA VAL A 329 6.99 26.04 3.82
C VAL A 329 7.10 27.56 3.70
N PRO A 330 6.76 28.34 4.75
CA PRO A 330 6.88 29.79 4.71
C PRO A 330 8.35 30.21 4.56
N THR A 331 8.60 31.30 3.83
CA THR A 331 9.95 31.83 3.59
C THR A 331 10.64 32.34 4.85
N GLU A 332 9.88 32.57 5.91
CA GLU A 332 10.36 32.92 7.26
C GLU A 332 11.20 31.81 7.92
N ALA A 333 11.15 30.58 7.40
CA ALA A 333 11.94 29.44 7.88
C ALA A 333 13.42 29.45 7.43
N VAL A 334 13.89 30.52 6.79
CA VAL A 334 15.29 30.67 6.35
C VAL A 334 16.16 31.22 7.49
N GLU A 335 17.12 30.41 7.92
CA GLU A 335 18.19 30.77 8.84
C GLU A 335 19.45 31.14 8.04
N GLN A 336 20.17 32.19 8.44
CA GLN A 336 21.48 32.52 7.86
C GLN A 336 22.60 32.22 8.87
N GLU A 337 23.57 31.41 8.46
CA GLU A 337 24.74 31.05 9.25
C GLU A 337 25.84 32.12 9.15
N LYS A 338 26.82 32.05 10.07
CA LYS A 338 27.93 33.02 10.15
C LYS A 338 28.85 33.06 8.93
N ASP A 339 28.88 31.99 8.15
CA ASP A 339 29.62 31.88 6.88
C ASP A 339 28.85 32.47 5.69
N GLY A 340 27.63 32.99 5.93
CA GLY A 340 26.73 33.53 4.91
C GLY A 340 25.83 32.50 4.27
N SER A 341 26.01 31.19 4.54
CA SER A 341 25.16 30.14 3.98
C SER A 341 23.73 30.20 4.54
N GLN A 342 22.75 29.93 3.68
CA GLN A 342 21.34 29.96 4.03
C GLN A 342 20.82 28.53 4.19
N TRP A 343 20.10 28.29 5.28
CA TRP A 343 19.56 26.99 5.66
C TRP A 343 18.07 27.09 5.92
N VAL A 344 17.34 26.01 5.70
CA VAL A 344 15.92 25.89 6.06
C VAL A 344 15.72 24.65 6.91
N THR A 345 14.94 24.78 8.00
CA THR A 345 14.57 23.68 8.89
C THR A 345 13.09 23.32 8.72
N VAL A 346 12.80 22.28 7.94
CA VAL A 346 11.42 21.80 7.72
C VAL A 346 11.06 20.72 8.73
N ARG A 347 10.13 21.02 9.63
CA ARG A 347 9.45 20.05 10.50
C ARG A 347 8.25 19.42 9.79
N PHE A 348 8.14 18.09 9.77
CA PHE A 348 7.08 17.36 9.06
C PHE A 348 6.59 16.13 9.84
N LEU A 349 5.33 15.74 9.61
CA LEU A 349 4.74 14.52 10.14
C LEU A 349 4.87 13.38 9.12
N ASN A 350 5.45 12.25 9.49
CA ASN A 350 5.26 11.01 8.75
C ASN A 350 3.92 10.37 9.17
N THR A 351 2.98 10.28 8.23
CA THR A 351 1.62 9.77 8.46
C THR A 351 1.60 8.26 8.73
N ASN A 352 2.47 7.48 8.07
CA ASN A 352 2.58 6.02 8.22
C ASN A 352 2.86 5.60 9.67
N THR A 353 3.65 6.39 10.40
CA THR A 353 4.17 6.06 11.74
C THR A 353 3.69 7.03 12.84
N ASN A 354 2.97 8.09 12.46
CA ASN A 354 2.60 9.21 13.33
C ASN A 354 3.81 9.77 14.10
N LYS A 355 4.94 9.98 13.39
CA LYS A 355 6.19 10.52 13.95
C LYS A 355 6.60 11.81 13.27
N VAL A 356 6.94 12.80 14.09
CA VAL A 356 7.43 14.10 13.64
C VAL A 356 8.94 14.06 13.53
N MET A 357 9.47 14.58 12.42
CA MET A 357 10.91 14.70 12.13
C MET A 357 11.22 16.13 11.67
N THR A 358 12.49 16.51 11.70
CA THR A 358 12.97 17.73 11.04
C THR A 358 14.01 17.41 9.97
N SER A 359 14.01 18.19 8.89
CA SER A 359 15.03 18.17 7.84
C SER A 359 15.65 19.56 7.75
N ARG A 360 16.95 19.67 8.03
CA ARG A 360 17.73 20.91 7.87
C ARG A 360 18.66 20.77 6.66
N PHE A 361 18.57 21.69 5.72
CA PHE A 361 19.30 21.65 4.44
C PHE A 361 19.60 23.06 3.92
N GLN A 362 20.59 23.18 3.03
CA GLN A 362 20.96 24.46 2.43
C GLN A 362 20.01 24.87 1.29
N VAL A 363 19.79 26.18 1.19
CA VAL A 363 19.08 26.83 0.07
C VAL A 363 19.95 27.92 -0.55
N ALA A 364 19.79 28.16 -1.84
CA ALA A 364 20.56 29.17 -2.58
C ALA A 364 19.80 29.68 -3.81
N GLY A 365 20.29 30.79 -4.39
CA GLY A 365 19.78 31.39 -5.63
C GLY A 365 18.57 32.32 -5.42
N GLU A 366 18.12 32.93 -6.52
CA GLU A 366 16.96 33.82 -6.55
C GLU A 366 15.96 33.33 -7.62
N PRO A 367 14.75 32.88 -7.24
CA PRO A 367 14.28 32.63 -5.86
C PRO A 367 15.05 31.50 -5.17
N LEU A 368 15.07 31.51 -3.83
CA LEU A 368 15.76 30.50 -3.02
C LEU A 368 15.21 29.09 -3.27
N ARG A 369 16.08 28.16 -3.71
CA ARG A 369 15.76 26.74 -3.95
C ARG A 369 16.70 25.83 -3.18
N TYR A 370 16.32 24.57 -2.99
CA TYR A 370 17.24 23.56 -2.45
C TYR A 370 18.47 23.42 -3.35
N THR A 371 19.67 23.66 -2.82
CA THR A 371 20.91 23.37 -3.56
C THR A 371 21.25 21.88 -3.49
N HIS A 372 21.65 21.29 -4.62
CA HIS A 372 22.10 19.90 -4.67
C HIS A 372 23.62 19.80 -4.48
N GLU A 373 24.33 20.92 -4.64
CA GLU A 373 25.78 21.00 -4.60
C GLU A 373 26.27 21.11 -3.15
N GLY A 374 27.41 20.48 -2.88
CA GLY A 374 28.03 20.43 -1.55
C GLY A 374 29.22 19.48 -1.56
N ASP A 375 29.90 19.40 -0.43
CA ASP A 375 31.14 18.66 -0.19
C ASP A 375 30.92 17.30 0.51
N TYR A 376 29.71 17.03 1.00
CA TYR A 376 29.42 15.83 1.77
C TYR A 376 29.40 14.57 0.89
N VAL A 377 30.29 13.63 1.20
CA VAL A 377 30.42 12.30 0.57
C VAL A 377 29.55 11.30 1.35
N MET A 378 28.81 10.46 0.62
CA MET A 378 27.94 9.44 1.23
C MET A 378 28.08 8.11 0.49
N ASP A 379 28.41 7.04 1.21
CA ASP A 379 28.59 5.71 0.62
C ASP A 379 27.35 5.24 -0.16
N GLY A 380 27.58 4.60 -1.30
CA GLY A 380 26.53 4.17 -2.22
C GLY A 380 26.01 5.25 -3.17
N VAL A 381 26.52 6.49 -3.11
CA VAL A 381 26.25 7.55 -4.11
C VAL A 381 27.56 8.12 -4.65
N PRO A 382 27.79 8.11 -5.98
CA PRO A 382 28.99 8.70 -6.57
C PRO A 382 29.06 10.22 -6.39
N GLY A 383 30.24 10.73 -6.04
CA GLY A 383 30.54 12.16 -5.91
C GLY A 383 30.17 12.74 -4.54
N THR A 384 29.97 14.04 -4.50
CA THR A 384 29.52 14.81 -3.31
C THR A 384 28.13 15.39 -3.55
N GLY A 385 27.50 15.92 -2.50
CA GLY A 385 26.26 16.69 -2.62
C GLY A 385 25.93 17.48 -1.36
N SER A 386 24.88 18.30 -1.42
CA SER A 386 24.45 19.10 -0.28
C SER A 386 23.96 18.22 0.88
N LYS A 387 24.43 18.55 2.08
CA LYS A 387 24.15 17.84 3.33
C LYS A 387 22.73 18.13 3.80
N VAL A 388 21.91 17.08 3.92
CA VAL A 388 20.59 17.10 4.53
C VAL A 388 20.67 16.41 5.89
N ILE A 389 20.34 17.15 6.95
CA ILE A 389 20.39 16.70 8.34
C ILE A 389 18.97 16.30 8.75
N MET A 390 18.71 15.01 8.90
CA MET A 390 17.42 14.46 9.33
C MET A 390 17.41 14.21 10.83
N SER A 391 16.72 15.04 11.62
CA SER A 391 16.68 14.89 13.09
C SER A 391 15.40 14.20 13.56
N PHE A 392 15.60 13.18 14.41
CA PHE A 392 14.57 12.52 15.19
C PHE A 392 14.56 13.14 16.58
N LEU A 393 13.50 13.86 16.91
CA LEU A 393 13.36 14.60 18.18
C LEU A 393 12.93 13.66 19.32
N ASP A 394 13.44 13.92 20.53
CA ASP A 394 13.20 13.10 21.73
C ASP A 394 13.26 11.57 21.49
N PRO A 395 14.33 11.05 20.87
CA PRO A 395 14.36 9.66 20.39
C PRO A 395 14.54 8.63 21.53
N ALA A 396 14.87 9.07 22.75
CA ALA A 396 15.14 8.21 23.89
C ALA A 396 13.88 7.50 24.42
N GLY A 397 14.01 6.22 24.75
CA GLY A 397 12.95 5.45 25.40
C GLY A 397 11.79 5.04 24.48
N ALA A 398 12.04 4.86 23.18
CA ALA A 398 11.01 4.59 22.18
C ALA A 398 10.14 3.34 22.46
N LYS A 399 10.62 2.39 23.27
CA LYS A 399 9.88 1.20 23.75
C LYS A 399 9.90 1.01 25.27
N THR A 400 10.84 1.63 25.97
CA THR A 400 11.12 1.42 27.40
C THR A 400 10.97 2.66 28.28
N GLY A 401 10.76 3.84 27.67
CA GLY A 401 10.65 5.13 28.35
C GLY A 401 11.97 5.76 28.81
N LYS A 402 13.13 5.10 28.63
CA LYS A 402 14.46 5.64 28.98
C LYS A 402 15.52 5.29 27.92
N ALA A 403 16.54 6.13 27.75
CA ALA A 403 17.68 5.82 26.87
C ALA A 403 18.48 4.59 27.35
N LEU A 404 18.65 4.46 28.68
CA LEU A 404 19.20 3.28 29.34
C LEU A 404 18.09 2.64 30.19
N PRO A 405 17.46 1.53 29.76
CA PRO A 405 16.29 0.96 30.45
C PRO A 405 16.62 0.48 31.87
N THR A 406 17.78 -0.14 32.05
CA THR A 406 18.34 -0.60 33.33
C THR A 406 18.91 0.54 34.18
N GLY A 407 19.18 1.69 33.57
CA GLY A 407 19.92 2.80 34.18
C GLY A 407 21.44 2.66 34.13
N ASN A 408 21.96 1.48 33.74
CA ASN A 408 23.39 1.22 33.64
C ASN A 408 23.89 1.44 32.19
N PRO A 409 25.10 2.00 31.97
CA PRO A 409 25.72 2.03 30.65
C PRO A 409 26.12 0.65 30.11
N VAL A 410 26.43 -0.29 31.01
CA VAL A 410 26.76 -1.70 30.72
C VAL A 410 26.11 -2.57 31.79
N ASP A 411 25.50 -3.66 31.36
CA ASP A 411 24.94 -4.73 32.20
C ASP A 411 25.65 -6.05 31.93
N VAL A 412 25.74 -6.92 32.95
CA VAL A 412 26.27 -8.29 32.80
C VAL A 412 25.11 -9.24 32.57
N LEU A 413 25.04 -9.82 31.38
CA LEU A 413 24.03 -10.80 31.00
C LEU A 413 24.48 -12.21 31.39
N GLU A 414 23.70 -12.90 32.21
CA GLU A 414 23.89 -14.32 32.50
C GLU A 414 23.13 -15.16 31.47
N LEU A 415 23.80 -16.11 30.84
CA LEU A 415 23.24 -16.99 29.80
C LEU A 415 22.83 -18.35 30.37
N PRO A 416 21.96 -19.13 29.67
CA PRO A 416 21.49 -20.43 30.15
C PRO A 416 22.58 -21.49 30.35
N ASP A 417 23.75 -21.32 29.74
CA ASP A 417 24.93 -22.17 29.92
C ASP A 417 25.80 -21.77 31.14
N GLY A 418 25.39 -20.74 31.89
CA GLY A 418 26.13 -20.18 33.01
C GLY A 418 27.25 -19.20 32.62
N SER A 419 27.48 -18.97 31.31
CA SER A 419 28.43 -17.96 30.85
C SER A 419 27.89 -16.54 31.04
N LYS A 420 28.80 -15.57 31.09
CA LYS A 420 28.49 -14.14 31.28
C LYS A 420 28.99 -13.32 30.12
N VAL A 421 28.17 -12.36 29.66
CA VAL A 421 28.48 -11.46 28.55
C VAL A 421 28.11 -10.04 28.95
N GLU A 422 29.04 -9.10 28.83
CA GLU A 422 28.76 -7.67 29.03
C GLU A 422 28.04 -7.10 27.81
N ALA A 423 26.99 -6.30 28.06
CA ALA A 423 26.20 -5.66 27.03
C ALA A 423 25.76 -4.25 27.44
N SER A 424 25.78 -3.30 26.51
CA SER A 424 25.07 -2.03 26.66
C SER A 424 23.63 -2.21 26.15
N LEU A 425 22.66 -1.96 27.03
CA LEU A 425 21.23 -2.03 26.72
C LEU A 425 20.71 -0.60 26.49
N VAL A 426 20.47 -0.23 25.24
CA VAL A 426 20.15 1.16 24.86
C VAL A 426 18.87 1.21 24.04
N ASP A 427 18.00 2.17 24.34
CA ASP A 427 16.74 2.42 23.62
C ASP A 427 16.68 3.88 23.13
N VAL A 428 17.18 4.09 21.91
CA VAL A 428 17.10 5.37 21.21
C VAL A 428 16.60 5.11 19.79
N GLY A 429 15.37 5.52 19.49
CA GLY A 429 14.65 5.24 18.24
C GLY A 429 14.15 3.79 18.11
N ASN A 430 15.00 2.79 18.38
CA ASN A 430 14.63 1.39 18.53
C ASN A 430 15.63 0.68 19.46
N PRO A 431 15.18 -0.17 20.41
CA PRO A 431 16.08 -0.75 21.40
C PRO A 431 17.05 -1.77 20.79
N GLY A 432 18.28 -1.75 21.31
CA GLY A 432 19.40 -2.57 20.89
C GLY A 432 20.17 -3.15 22.07
N VAL A 433 20.61 -4.40 21.91
CA VAL A 433 21.56 -5.10 22.78
C VAL A 433 22.92 -5.03 22.10
N PHE A 434 23.84 -4.22 22.62
CA PHE A 434 25.15 -3.95 22.02
C PHE A 434 26.23 -4.71 22.77
N ILE A 435 27.01 -5.56 22.09
CA ILE A 435 28.10 -6.35 22.68
C ILE A 435 29.40 -6.18 21.89
N SER A 436 30.56 -6.26 22.56
CA SER A 436 31.84 -6.38 21.85
C SER A 436 31.97 -7.79 21.26
N THR A 437 32.56 -7.91 20.07
CA THR A 437 32.87 -9.22 19.48
C THR A 437 33.94 -9.99 20.26
N GLU A 438 34.78 -9.30 21.04
CA GLU A 438 35.74 -9.94 21.96
C GLU A 438 35.02 -10.75 23.05
N SER A 439 33.88 -10.23 23.56
CA SER A 439 33.05 -10.87 24.59
C SER A 439 32.41 -12.20 24.15
N LEU A 440 32.49 -12.54 22.86
CA LEU A 440 32.04 -13.83 22.34
C LEU A 440 33.05 -14.97 22.60
N GLY A 441 34.32 -14.67 22.89
CA GLY A 441 35.35 -15.68 23.09
C GLY A 441 35.75 -16.46 21.83
N LEU A 442 35.45 -15.94 20.63
CA LEU A 442 35.81 -16.55 19.36
C LEU A 442 37.21 -16.11 18.92
N ALA A 443 38.07 -17.06 18.55
CA ALA A 443 39.43 -16.75 18.06
C ALA A 443 39.41 -15.79 16.84
N ASN A 444 38.47 -16.00 15.91
CA ASN A 444 38.32 -15.20 14.69
C ASN A 444 37.18 -14.15 14.78
N HIS A 445 36.87 -13.64 15.99
CA HIS A 445 35.78 -12.68 16.21
C HIS A 445 35.84 -11.42 15.31
N MET A 446 37.05 -10.99 14.90
CA MET A 446 37.24 -9.86 13.97
C MET A 446 36.88 -10.16 12.52
N ALA A 447 36.82 -11.44 12.13
CA ALA A 447 36.54 -11.87 10.75
C ALA A 447 35.04 -12.11 10.50
N LEU A 448 34.16 -11.93 11.50
CA LEU A 448 32.72 -12.17 11.34
C LEU A 448 32.12 -11.29 10.23
N THR A 449 31.43 -11.96 9.29
CA THR A 449 30.64 -11.37 8.22
C THR A 449 29.22 -11.95 8.26
N PRO A 450 28.23 -11.35 7.57
CA PRO A 450 26.89 -11.95 7.49
C PRO A 450 26.90 -13.41 7.04
N ALA A 451 27.74 -13.77 6.04
CA ALA A 451 27.84 -15.14 5.55
C ALA A 451 28.42 -16.12 6.59
N ILE A 452 29.40 -15.68 7.39
CA ILE A 452 30.01 -16.51 8.44
C ILE A 452 29.01 -16.71 9.59
N VAL A 453 28.33 -15.65 10.04
CA VAL A 453 27.30 -15.76 11.09
C VAL A 453 26.10 -16.59 10.63
N GLU A 454 25.71 -16.52 9.35
CA GLU A 454 24.64 -17.39 8.84
C GLU A 454 25.01 -18.87 8.75
N ALA A 455 26.28 -19.19 8.49
CA ALA A 455 26.77 -20.56 8.43
C ALA A 455 26.97 -21.20 9.82
N ASP A 456 27.15 -20.39 10.86
CA ASP A 456 27.41 -20.84 12.23
C ASP A 456 26.11 -20.92 13.06
N ALA A 457 25.57 -22.13 13.18
CA ALA A 457 24.33 -22.38 13.91
C ALA A 457 24.48 -22.18 15.44
N ASP A 458 25.60 -22.60 16.01
CA ASP A 458 25.85 -22.51 17.46
C ASP A 458 26.05 -21.05 17.89
N LEU A 459 26.77 -20.26 17.07
CA LEU A 459 26.86 -18.82 17.27
C LEU A 459 25.49 -18.15 17.22
N LYS A 460 24.64 -18.49 16.23
CA LYS A 460 23.28 -17.90 16.17
C LYS A 460 22.43 -18.24 17.40
N VAL A 461 22.49 -19.48 17.91
CA VAL A 461 21.81 -19.86 19.16
C VAL A 461 22.33 -19.03 20.34
N ARG A 462 23.64 -18.83 20.46
CA ARG A 462 24.23 -18.03 21.54
C ARG A 462 23.91 -16.55 21.43
N LEU A 463 23.90 -15.98 20.22
CA LEU A 463 23.49 -14.59 19.99
C LEU A 463 22.01 -14.35 20.33
N GLU A 464 21.14 -15.32 20.04
CA GLU A 464 19.74 -15.25 20.44
C GLU A 464 19.57 -15.37 21.97
N GLN A 465 20.34 -16.22 22.65
CA GLN A 465 20.36 -16.26 24.12
C GLN A 465 20.79 -14.92 24.73
N ILE A 466 21.84 -14.28 24.21
CA ILE A 466 22.29 -12.95 24.63
C ILE A 466 21.19 -11.91 24.39
N ARG A 467 20.56 -11.92 23.20
CA ARG A 467 19.43 -11.03 22.88
C ARG A 467 18.31 -11.19 23.89
N ARG A 468 17.88 -12.43 24.20
CA ARG A 468 16.78 -12.72 25.14
C ARG A 468 17.11 -12.32 26.58
N ALA A 469 18.34 -12.50 27.03
CA ALA A 469 18.81 -12.04 28.34
C ALA A 469 18.73 -10.51 28.44
N GLY A 470 19.30 -9.79 27.46
CA GLY A 470 19.20 -8.32 27.40
C GLY A 470 17.75 -7.82 27.29
N THR A 471 16.92 -8.48 26.48
CA THR A 471 15.49 -8.18 26.33
C THR A 471 14.75 -8.24 27.68
N SER A 472 15.05 -9.26 28.48
CA SER A 472 14.43 -9.47 29.79
C SER A 472 14.84 -8.38 30.79
N LEU A 473 16.11 -7.97 30.81
CA LEU A 473 16.58 -6.85 31.64
C LEU A 473 16.03 -5.49 31.19
N MET A 474 15.74 -5.32 29.90
CA MET A 474 15.05 -4.13 29.37
C MET A 474 13.56 -4.06 29.74
N GLY A 475 13.00 -5.08 30.43
CA GLY A 475 11.57 -5.16 30.74
C GLY A 475 10.69 -5.46 29.52
N LEU A 476 11.26 -5.98 28.44
CA LEU A 476 10.59 -6.31 27.19
C LEU A 476 10.32 -7.82 27.09
N ASN A 477 9.39 -8.23 26.22
CA ASN A 477 9.05 -9.65 26.05
C ASN A 477 10.18 -10.40 25.29
N PRO A 478 10.90 -11.35 25.91
CA PRO A 478 12.02 -12.05 25.28
C PRO A 478 11.61 -12.94 24.09
N ASN A 479 10.33 -13.26 23.93
CA ASN A 479 9.84 -14.07 22.80
C ASN A 479 9.55 -13.23 21.54
N VAL A 480 9.68 -11.90 21.61
CA VAL A 480 9.60 -11.02 20.44
C VAL A 480 11.00 -10.85 19.85
N GLU A 481 11.27 -11.48 18.72
CA GLU A 481 12.60 -11.46 18.07
C GLU A 481 12.95 -10.14 17.34
N SER A 482 11.93 -9.33 17.02
CA SER A 482 12.11 -8.10 16.23
C SER A 482 12.65 -6.91 17.03
N VAL A 483 12.48 -6.95 18.35
CA VAL A 483 12.71 -5.85 19.31
C VAL A 483 13.04 -6.45 20.68
N PRO A 484 14.18 -6.13 21.32
CA PRO A 484 15.35 -5.43 20.79
C PRO A 484 16.12 -6.27 19.76
N LYS A 485 16.93 -5.60 18.94
CA LYS A 485 17.89 -6.25 18.03
C LYS A 485 19.25 -6.40 18.71
N ILE A 486 20.01 -7.46 18.40
CA ILE A 486 21.39 -7.60 18.88
C ILE A 486 22.37 -7.05 17.84
N VAL A 487 23.41 -6.36 18.31
CA VAL A 487 24.45 -5.74 17.48
C VAL A 487 25.82 -6.11 18.01
N LEU A 488 26.61 -6.72 17.12
CA LEU A 488 28.01 -7.01 17.35
C LEU A 488 28.82 -5.76 17.01
N LEU A 489 29.59 -5.27 17.98
CA LEU A 489 30.50 -4.14 17.83
C LEU A 489 31.93 -4.67 17.74
N PHE A 490 32.65 -4.22 16.71
CA PHE A 490 34.02 -4.63 16.47
C PHE A 490 34.96 -3.52 16.93
N PRO A 491 35.99 -3.82 17.75
CA PRO A 491 37.07 -2.90 18.02
C PRO A 491 37.69 -2.34 16.73
N THR A 492 37.83 -1.02 16.64
CA THR A 492 38.50 -0.38 15.52
C THR A 492 40.01 -0.47 15.71
N SER A 493 40.60 -1.51 15.13
CA SER A 493 42.06 -1.72 15.05
C SER A 493 42.73 -0.74 14.08
N GLY A 494 42.59 0.57 14.34
CA GLY A 494 43.28 1.66 13.65
C GLY A 494 42.82 1.99 12.22
N SER A 495 41.66 1.50 11.76
CA SER A 495 41.13 1.90 10.45
C SER A 495 40.66 3.36 10.49
N PRO A 496 41.18 4.26 9.64
CA PRO A 496 40.86 5.69 9.68
C PRO A 496 39.52 6.06 9.03
N GLU A 497 38.83 5.11 8.38
CA GLU A 497 37.63 5.40 7.56
C GLU A 497 36.29 5.34 8.31
N VAL A 498 36.24 4.69 9.48
CA VAL A 498 35.02 4.55 10.31
C VAL A 498 35.37 4.60 11.79
N ASP A 499 34.48 5.15 12.61
CA ASP A 499 34.68 5.27 14.06
C ASP A 499 34.42 3.96 14.79
N ILE A 500 33.36 3.25 14.37
CA ILE A 500 32.95 1.97 14.92
C ILE A 500 32.41 1.08 13.80
N ARG A 501 32.78 -0.20 13.78
CA ARG A 501 32.21 -1.19 12.86
C ARG A 501 31.19 -2.04 13.60
N CYS A 502 30.08 -2.37 12.93
CA CYS A 502 29.01 -3.19 13.49
C CYS A 502 28.51 -4.29 12.54
N LEU A 503 27.90 -5.32 13.11
CA LEU A 503 27.08 -6.32 12.42
C LEU A 503 25.80 -6.55 13.25
N ALA A 504 24.65 -6.16 12.70
CA ALA A 504 23.36 -6.32 13.36
C ALA A 504 22.71 -7.66 13.01
N LEU A 505 21.97 -8.25 13.95
CA LEU A 505 21.05 -9.35 13.71
C LEU A 505 19.60 -8.93 13.98
N SER A 506 18.66 -9.55 13.28
CA SER A 506 17.21 -9.33 13.43
C SER A 506 16.47 -10.61 13.02
N MET A 507 15.49 -11.07 13.81
CA MET A 507 14.77 -12.34 13.54
C MET A 507 15.72 -13.53 13.34
N GLY A 508 16.75 -13.65 14.19
CA GLY A 508 17.82 -14.65 14.07
C GLY A 508 18.78 -14.49 12.89
N GLN A 509 18.56 -13.55 11.97
CA GLN A 509 19.33 -13.40 10.73
C GLN A 509 20.33 -12.24 10.78
N ALA A 510 21.52 -12.45 10.20
CA ALA A 510 22.57 -11.45 10.05
C ALA A 510 22.22 -10.44 8.94
N HIS A 511 22.08 -9.18 9.34
CA HIS A 511 21.65 -8.12 8.43
C HIS A 511 22.79 -7.72 7.47
N LYS A 512 22.48 -7.63 6.17
CA LYS A 512 23.47 -7.29 5.12
C LYS A 512 23.94 -5.83 5.13
N ALA A 513 23.40 -5.01 6.03
CA ALA A 513 23.72 -3.61 6.27
C ALA A 513 23.45 -3.30 7.76
N VAL A 514 23.09 -2.07 8.13
CA VAL A 514 22.49 -1.76 9.44
C VAL A 514 21.09 -1.14 9.27
N PRO A 515 20.06 -1.55 10.03
CA PRO A 515 18.77 -0.84 10.04
C PRO A 515 18.93 0.59 10.55
N LEU A 516 18.35 1.59 9.88
CA LEU A 516 18.59 3.02 10.20
C LEU A 516 18.23 3.40 11.65
N THR A 517 17.14 2.87 12.19
CA THR A 517 16.75 3.10 13.61
C THR A 517 17.75 2.51 14.60
N LEU A 518 18.45 1.44 14.22
CA LEU A 518 19.49 0.81 15.03
C LEU A 518 20.85 1.50 14.86
N ALA A 519 21.12 2.09 13.69
CA ALA A 519 22.26 2.99 13.49
C ALA A 519 22.12 4.27 14.32
N LEU A 520 20.93 4.89 14.34
CA LEU A 520 20.63 6.00 15.24
C LEU A 520 20.82 5.62 16.72
N CYS A 521 20.36 4.43 17.11
CA CYS A 521 20.55 3.89 18.45
C CYS A 521 22.05 3.72 18.80
N LEU A 522 22.84 3.15 17.88
CA LEU A 522 24.28 2.96 18.05
C LEU A 522 25.05 4.30 18.11
N GLY A 523 24.77 5.23 17.20
CA GLY A 523 25.44 6.54 17.20
C GLY A 523 25.15 7.32 18.49
N ALA A 524 23.91 7.26 19.00
CA ALA A 524 23.57 7.80 20.31
C ALA A 524 24.24 7.04 21.46
N ALA A 525 24.28 5.70 21.43
CA ALA A 525 24.98 4.89 22.43
C ALA A 525 26.46 5.27 22.52
N SER A 526 27.14 5.46 21.38
CA SER A 526 28.52 5.94 21.31
C SER A 526 28.76 7.33 21.93
N GLN A 527 27.71 8.14 22.14
CA GLN A 527 27.80 9.42 22.84
C GLN A 527 27.37 9.34 24.32
N ILE A 528 26.80 8.21 24.77
CA ILE A 528 26.52 7.95 26.18
C ILE A 528 27.79 7.40 26.84
N LYS A 529 28.39 8.20 27.73
CA LYS A 529 29.64 7.87 28.42
C LYS A 529 29.57 6.52 29.15
N GLY A 530 30.57 5.67 28.89
CA GLY A 530 30.76 4.39 29.57
C GLY A 530 29.92 3.24 29.01
N THR A 531 29.21 3.43 27.89
CA THR A 531 28.71 2.28 27.12
C THR A 531 29.86 1.61 26.36
N ILE A 532 29.71 0.34 26.00
CA ILE A 532 30.66 -0.38 25.13
C ILE A 532 30.91 0.41 23.83
N ALA A 533 29.86 1.02 23.26
CA ALA A 533 29.97 1.81 22.04
C ALA A 533 30.73 3.14 22.23
N SER A 534 30.65 3.77 23.41
CA SER A 534 31.45 4.95 23.80
C SER A 534 32.92 4.57 23.92
N ASP A 535 33.19 3.47 24.60
CA ASP A 535 34.55 3.09 24.98
C ASP A 535 35.33 2.58 23.77
N LEU A 536 34.67 1.86 22.84
CA LEU A 536 35.25 1.46 21.56
C LEU A 536 35.61 2.64 20.64
N ILE A 537 34.95 3.81 20.75
CA ILE A 537 35.36 5.04 20.03
C ILE A 537 36.34 5.92 20.84
N GLY A 538 36.87 5.41 21.95
CA GLY A 538 37.85 6.09 22.80
C GLY A 538 37.27 7.11 23.78
N GLY A 539 35.97 7.02 24.11
CA GLY A 539 35.31 7.83 25.15
C GLY A 539 35.22 9.33 24.86
N LYS A 540 35.49 9.76 23.62
CA LYS A 540 35.41 11.15 23.18
C LYS A 540 34.07 11.40 22.50
N SER A 541 33.35 12.43 22.95
CA SER A 541 32.17 12.89 22.23
C SER A 541 32.57 13.42 20.85
N LYS A 542 31.75 13.11 19.85
CA LYS A 542 31.88 13.57 18.46
C LYS A 542 30.53 14.10 17.98
N GLU A 543 30.57 15.18 17.21
CA GLU A 543 29.37 15.73 16.55
C GLU A 543 28.75 14.73 15.56
N THR A 544 29.58 13.90 14.92
CA THR A 544 29.18 12.83 14.02
C THR A 544 29.99 11.57 14.31
N VAL A 545 29.33 10.41 14.31
CA VAL A 545 29.91 9.07 14.41
C VAL A 545 29.70 8.35 13.09
N THR A 546 30.78 7.96 12.43
CA THR A 546 30.75 7.16 11.20
C THR A 546 30.70 5.68 11.53
N ILE A 547 29.56 5.03 11.30
CA ILE A 547 29.32 3.61 11.60
C ILE A 547 29.57 2.77 10.33
N GLY A 548 30.59 1.92 10.34
CA GLY A 548 30.79 0.90 9.32
C GLY A 548 29.84 -0.30 9.49
N HIS A 549 29.20 -0.72 8.41
CA HIS A 549 28.36 -1.93 8.33
C HIS A 549 28.79 -2.80 7.13
N PRO A 550 28.26 -4.03 6.93
CA PRO A 550 28.78 -4.98 5.93
C PRO A 550 28.74 -4.56 4.45
N THR A 551 28.24 -3.37 4.14
CA THR A 551 27.96 -2.87 2.77
C THR A 551 28.33 -1.39 2.56
N GLY A 552 28.98 -0.76 3.54
CA GLY A 552 29.34 0.67 3.50
C GLY A 552 29.32 1.30 4.90
N LYS A 553 29.33 2.63 4.98
CA LYS A 553 29.19 3.38 6.23
C LYS A 553 27.94 4.26 6.28
N VAL A 554 27.54 4.62 7.50
CA VAL A 554 26.47 5.57 7.79
C VAL A 554 26.91 6.55 8.88
N ASP A 555 26.80 7.84 8.58
CA ASP A 555 27.07 8.90 9.53
C ASP A 555 25.84 9.24 10.38
N ILE A 556 26.03 9.27 11.69
CA ILE A 556 25.00 9.58 12.69
C ILE A 556 25.50 10.74 13.56
N GLY A 557 24.77 11.85 13.56
CA GLY A 557 24.95 12.92 14.54
C GLY A 557 24.10 12.66 15.79
N THR A 558 24.51 13.19 16.94
CA THR A 558 23.68 13.16 18.16
C THR A 558 23.82 14.49 18.89
N VAL A 559 22.69 15.14 19.17
CA VAL A 559 22.65 16.38 19.96
C VAL A 559 22.27 16.02 21.38
N ILE A 560 23.19 16.28 22.31
CA ILE A 560 22.99 16.11 23.75
C ILE A 560 22.98 17.50 24.40
N ARG A 561 21.93 17.81 25.17
CA ARG A 561 21.82 19.02 25.99
C ARG A 561 21.47 18.61 27.41
N ASP A 562 22.15 19.20 28.39
CA ASP A 562 21.95 18.94 29.83
C ASP A 562 21.95 17.43 30.21
N GLY A 563 22.76 16.64 29.50
CA GLY A 563 22.86 15.19 29.69
C GLY A 563 21.73 14.37 29.06
N LYS A 564 20.72 15.00 28.44
CA LYS A 564 19.64 14.34 27.69
C LYS A 564 19.93 14.37 26.19
N ILE A 565 19.64 13.27 25.50
CA ILE A 565 19.62 13.22 24.04
C ILE A 565 18.39 14.03 23.56
N GLU A 566 18.64 15.20 22.98
CA GLU A 566 17.62 16.07 22.39
C GLU A 566 17.20 15.54 21.01
N SER A 567 18.18 15.16 20.18
CA SER A 567 17.92 14.54 18.90
C SER A 567 19.02 13.58 18.46
N ALA A 568 18.63 12.56 17.69
CA ALA A 568 19.53 11.72 16.92
C ALA A 568 19.37 12.09 15.44
N GLN A 569 20.49 12.29 14.74
CA GLN A 569 20.52 12.88 13.41
C GLN A 569 21.07 11.88 12.38
N LEU A 570 20.35 11.70 11.28
CA LEU A 570 20.80 10.94 10.13
C LEU A 570 21.30 11.92 9.05
N LEU A 571 22.57 11.79 8.67
CA LEU A 571 23.19 12.66 7.67
C LEU A 571 23.02 12.04 6.27
N ARG A 572 22.43 12.77 5.33
CA ARG A 572 22.11 12.29 3.98
C ARG A 572 22.38 13.36 2.93
N THR A 573 22.25 12.97 1.67
CA THR A 573 22.13 13.90 0.53
C THR A 573 20.85 13.60 -0.24
N ALA A 574 20.26 14.62 -0.85
CA ALA A 574 19.12 14.48 -1.75
C ALA A 574 19.45 15.09 -3.13
N ARG A 575 18.69 14.74 -4.16
CA ARG A 575 18.79 15.36 -5.49
C ARG A 575 17.50 15.18 -6.28
N PHE A 576 16.93 16.26 -6.82
CA PHE A 576 15.90 16.16 -7.85
C PHE A 576 16.56 15.79 -9.19
N ILE A 577 16.04 14.75 -9.84
CA ILE A 577 16.59 14.23 -11.11
C ILE A 577 15.74 14.73 -12.28
N MET A 578 14.41 14.72 -12.10
CA MET A 578 13.43 15.19 -13.09
C MET A 578 12.23 15.79 -12.36
N LYS A 579 11.65 16.87 -12.90
CA LYS A 579 10.36 17.43 -12.47
C LYS A 579 9.47 17.54 -13.71
N GLY A 580 8.24 17.04 -13.68
CA GLY A 580 7.34 17.05 -14.84
C GLY A 580 6.09 16.19 -14.60
N ASN A 581 5.48 15.70 -15.68
CA ASN A 581 4.33 14.80 -15.57
C ASN A 581 4.77 13.34 -15.78
N VAL A 582 4.25 12.43 -14.95
CA VAL A 582 4.34 10.99 -15.18
C VAL A 582 3.09 10.54 -15.91
N ASN A 583 3.26 9.96 -17.09
CA ASN A 583 2.17 9.32 -17.81
C ASN A 583 1.90 7.94 -17.21
N ARG A 584 0.61 7.57 -17.10
CA ARG A 584 0.16 6.22 -16.78
C ARG A 584 -0.73 5.72 -17.91
N LEU A 585 -0.63 4.43 -18.23
CA LEU A 585 -1.66 3.77 -19.00
C LEU A 585 -2.85 3.54 -18.07
N ASP A 586 -4.02 4.09 -18.43
CA ASP A 586 -5.27 3.51 -17.96
C ASP A 586 -5.28 2.06 -18.45
N GLN A 587 -5.29 1.10 -17.54
CA GLN A 587 -5.51 -0.29 -17.94
C GLN A 587 -6.96 -0.44 -18.39
N LEU A 588 -7.20 -0.15 -19.68
CA LEU A 588 -8.23 -0.85 -20.43
C LEU A 588 -8.06 -2.34 -20.11
N PRO A 589 -9.10 -3.05 -19.66
CA PRO A 589 -8.99 -4.47 -19.40
C PRO A 589 -8.56 -5.15 -20.69
N LEU A 590 -7.32 -5.66 -20.71
CA LEU A 590 -6.80 -6.41 -21.85
C LEU A 590 -7.82 -7.49 -22.22
N PRO A 591 -8.14 -7.70 -23.51
CA PRO A 591 -9.05 -8.77 -23.90
C PRO A 591 -8.43 -10.10 -23.44
N ILE A 592 -9.00 -10.65 -22.36
CA ILE A 592 -8.51 -11.86 -21.71
C ILE A 592 -8.72 -13.00 -22.71
N PHE A 593 -7.66 -13.40 -23.40
CA PHE A 593 -7.58 -14.72 -24.01
C PHE A 593 -7.77 -15.74 -22.88
N GLN A 594 -8.95 -16.35 -22.85
CA GLN A 594 -9.38 -17.22 -21.77
C GLN A 594 -8.53 -18.50 -21.71
N PHE A 595 -7.46 -18.48 -20.92
CA PHE A 595 -7.11 -19.61 -20.08
C PHE A 595 -7.73 -19.38 -18.70
N SER A 596 -8.77 -20.15 -18.40
CA SER A 596 -9.64 -19.93 -17.24
C SER A 596 -8.96 -20.32 -15.92
N SER A 597 -8.34 -19.35 -15.24
CA SER A 597 -8.13 -19.37 -13.79
C SER A 597 -8.90 -18.22 -13.14
N ARG A 598 -10.22 -18.42 -12.92
CA ARG A 598 -11.09 -17.40 -12.32
C ARG A 598 -11.21 -17.63 -10.80
N ALA A 599 -11.12 -16.51 -10.05
CA ALA A 599 -11.43 -16.32 -8.63
C ALA A 599 -10.30 -16.56 -7.59
N MET A 600 -9.58 -15.48 -7.25
CA MET A 600 -9.43 -15.02 -5.84
C MET A 600 -8.79 -13.62 -5.78
N ALA A 601 -9.63 -12.58 -5.81
CA ALA A 601 -9.37 -11.24 -5.28
C ALA A 601 -10.68 -10.43 -5.37
N ASP A 602 -11.39 -10.29 -4.24
CA ASP A 602 -12.13 -9.07 -3.85
C ASP A 602 -13.00 -9.35 -2.60
N ILE A 603 -12.66 -8.70 -1.49
CA ILE A 603 -13.65 -8.26 -0.48
C ILE A 603 -13.05 -7.10 0.31
N PRO A 604 -13.88 -6.12 0.70
CA PRO A 604 -13.44 -4.98 1.48
C PRO A 604 -13.10 -5.40 2.91
N VAL A 605 -11.97 -4.90 3.42
CA VAL A 605 -11.67 -4.91 4.86
C VAL A 605 -12.45 -3.77 5.52
N SER A 606 -13.75 -3.99 5.68
CA SER A 606 -14.52 -3.33 6.72
C SER A 606 -14.17 -3.96 8.08
N ALA A 607 -14.19 -3.17 9.15
CA ALA A 607 -14.14 -3.70 10.52
C ALA A 607 -15.37 -4.57 10.88
N THR A 608 -16.36 -4.63 10.00
CA THR A 608 -17.41 -5.65 9.95
C THR A 608 -17.49 -6.26 8.54
N GLY A 609 -16.68 -7.28 8.26
CA GLY A 609 -16.82 -8.07 7.03
C GLY A 609 -18.15 -8.85 7.01
N PRO A 610 -18.66 -9.25 5.83
CA PRO A 610 -19.87 -10.06 5.76
C PRO A 610 -19.65 -11.41 6.46
N ALA A 611 -20.63 -11.82 7.26
CA ALA A 611 -20.53 -13.01 8.10
C ALA A 611 -20.31 -14.27 7.23
N HIS A 612 -19.15 -14.91 7.42
CA HIS A 612 -18.79 -16.13 6.71
C HIS A 612 -19.20 -17.39 7.52
N PRO A 613 -19.54 -18.51 6.87
CA PRO A 613 -19.94 -19.74 7.56
C PRO A 613 -18.75 -20.53 8.16
N TYR A 614 -17.52 -20.10 7.92
CA TYR A 614 -16.29 -20.74 8.39
C TYR A 614 -15.98 -20.39 9.85
N PHE A 615 -15.24 -21.26 10.53
CA PHE A 615 -14.88 -21.07 11.94
C PHE A 615 -13.44 -20.55 12.06
N PRO A 616 -13.14 -19.60 12.96
CA PRO A 616 -14.04 -18.93 13.91
C PRO A 616 -14.95 -17.88 13.26
N LEU A 617 -16.23 -17.86 13.63
CA LEU A 617 -17.32 -17.06 13.03
C LEU A 617 -17.20 -15.53 13.18
N GLY A 618 -16.07 -15.03 13.68
CA GLY A 618 -15.75 -13.60 13.81
C GLY A 618 -14.40 -13.22 13.22
N ALA A 619 -13.74 -14.11 12.46
CA ALA A 619 -12.57 -13.72 11.70
C ALA A 619 -12.95 -12.77 10.56
N VAL A 620 -12.12 -11.77 10.31
CA VAL A 620 -12.20 -11.01 9.05
C VAL A 620 -11.42 -11.82 8.01
N ILE A 621 -12.10 -12.30 6.97
CA ILE A 621 -11.46 -12.91 5.80
C ILE A 621 -11.48 -11.88 4.65
N PRO A 622 -10.37 -11.17 4.39
CA PRO A 622 -10.23 -10.37 3.19
C PRO A 622 -10.37 -11.29 1.96
N GLY A 623 -11.18 -10.90 0.97
CA GLY A 623 -11.46 -11.74 -0.21
C GLY A 623 -12.67 -12.69 -0.14
N TYR A 624 -13.44 -12.75 0.96
CA TYR A 624 -14.56 -13.70 1.10
C TYR A 624 -15.81 -13.39 0.26
N ILE A 625 -15.79 -13.69 -1.04
CA ILE A 625 -17.01 -13.72 -1.85
C ILE A 625 -17.83 -14.98 -1.47
N PRO A 626 -19.12 -14.86 -1.08
CA PRO A 626 -19.97 -16.02 -0.84
C PRO A 626 -20.10 -16.89 -2.09
N ASN A 627 -19.92 -18.20 -1.97
CA ASN A 627 -20.07 -19.12 -3.08
C ASN A 627 -21.54 -19.16 -3.55
N ASP A 628 -21.77 -18.70 -4.78
CA ASP A 628 -23.05 -18.59 -5.46
C ASP A 628 -23.54 -19.90 -6.09
N LYS A 629 -22.65 -20.91 -6.18
CA LYS A 629 -22.94 -22.22 -6.78
C LYS A 629 -23.42 -23.23 -5.76
N ASP A 630 -24.49 -23.93 -6.10
CA ASP A 630 -25.00 -25.02 -5.29
C ASP A 630 -23.96 -26.13 -5.08
N ILE A 631 -23.96 -26.71 -3.88
CA ILE A 631 -23.06 -27.81 -3.49
C ILE A 631 -23.26 -29.01 -4.42
N THR A 632 -24.49 -29.27 -4.87
CA THR A 632 -24.77 -30.38 -5.79
C THR A 632 -24.08 -30.17 -7.14
N GLU A 633 -24.08 -28.94 -7.68
CA GLU A 633 -23.42 -28.63 -8.95
C GLU A 633 -21.89 -28.78 -8.86
N LEU A 634 -21.29 -28.32 -7.76
CA LEU A 634 -19.85 -28.47 -7.50
C LEU A 634 -19.46 -29.95 -7.31
N MET A 635 -20.25 -30.70 -6.53
CA MET A 635 -20.05 -32.15 -6.34
C MET A 635 -20.20 -32.94 -7.65
N LEU A 636 -21.16 -32.57 -8.50
CA LEU A 636 -21.36 -33.17 -9.83
C LEU A 636 -20.17 -32.89 -10.75
N LYS A 637 -19.69 -31.65 -10.82
CA LYS A 637 -18.53 -31.27 -11.65
C LYS A 637 -17.23 -31.94 -11.18
N PHE A 638 -16.96 -31.92 -9.88
CA PHE A 638 -15.82 -32.60 -9.30
C PHE A 638 -15.90 -34.12 -9.52
N GLY A 639 -17.04 -34.74 -9.18
CA GLY A 639 -17.27 -36.17 -9.36
C GLY A 639 -17.16 -36.64 -10.82
N ALA A 640 -17.59 -35.83 -11.79
CA ALA A 640 -17.43 -36.13 -13.21
C ALA A 640 -15.95 -36.13 -13.65
N VAL A 641 -15.17 -35.13 -13.25
CA VAL A 641 -13.73 -35.04 -13.55
C VAL A 641 -12.96 -36.18 -12.87
N THR A 642 -13.17 -36.37 -11.57
CA THR A 642 -12.56 -37.47 -10.80
C THR A 642 -12.93 -38.84 -11.36
N GLY A 643 -14.20 -39.05 -11.71
CA GLY A 643 -14.69 -40.29 -12.32
C GLY A 643 -14.06 -40.57 -13.68
N ALA A 644 -13.85 -39.54 -14.51
CA ALA A 644 -13.15 -39.67 -15.79
C ALA A 644 -11.67 -40.04 -15.61
N VAL A 645 -10.97 -39.37 -14.69
CA VAL A 645 -9.55 -39.65 -14.39
C VAL A 645 -9.36 -41.07 -13.85
N VAL A 646 -10.07 -41.43 -12.77
CA VAL A 646 -9.97 -42.77 -12.16
C VAL A 646 -10.48 -43.87 -13.10
N GLY A 647 -11.55 -43.61 -13.84
CA GLY A 647 -12.09 -44.53 -14.85
C GLY A 647 -11.11 -44.79 -15.99
N SER A 648 -10.41 -43.75 -16.48
CA SER A 648 -9.38 -43.90 -17.51
C SER A 648 -8.18 -44.72 -17.02
N ALA A 649 -7.72 -44.49 -15.79
CA ALA A 649 -6.64 -45.27 -15.18
C ALA A 649 -7.02 -46.74 -15.04
N LEU A 650 -8.23 -47.03 -14.52
CA LEU A 650 -8.74 -48.40 -14.42
C LEU A 650 -8.90 -49.06 -15.79
N TRP A 651 -9.42 -48.35 -16.79
CA TRP A 651 -9.52 -48.85 -18.17
C TRP A 651 -8.13 -49.19 -18.75
N LEU A 652 -7.12 -48.34 -18.53
CA LEU A 652 -5.74 -48.63 -18.93
C LEU A 652 -5.17 -49.87 -18.25
N THR A 653 -5.53 -50.18 -17.00
CA THR A 653 -5.12 -51.45 -16.36
C THR A 653 -5.67 -52.69 -17.09
N THR A 654 -6.83 -52.60 -17.74
CA THR A 654 -7.39 -53.70 -18.56
C THR A 654 -6.64 -53.88 -19.88
N ARG A 655 -5.84 -52.89 -20.30
CA ARG A 655 -4.99 -52.92 -21.50
C ARG A 655 -3.54 -53.32 -21.21
N SER A 656 -3.18 -53.59 -19.95
CA SER A 656 -1.82 -54.07 -19.62
C SER A 656 -1.54 -55.43 -20.26
N LYS A 657 -0.32 -55.61 -20.77
CA LYS A 657 0.18 -56.88 -21.32
C LYS A 657 0.50 -57.92 -20.23
N HIS A 658 0.49 -57.53 -18.95
CA HIS A 658 0.79 -58.39 -17.82
C HIS A 658 -0.44 -58.54 -16.90
N PRO A 659 -0.69 -59.73 -16.32
CA PRO A 659 -1.83 -59.94 -15.42
C PRO A 659 -1.63 -59.20 -14.09
N LEU A 660 -2.30 -58.05 -13.94
CA LEU A 660 -2.29 -57.22 -12.73
C LEU A 660 -3.21 -57.78 -11.65
N ARG A 661 -2.72 -57.90 -10.40
CA ARG A 661 -3.52 -58.31 -9.23
C ARG A 661 -4.53 -57.21 -8.86
N ALA A 662 -5.55 -57.56 -8.08
CA ALA A 662 -6.55 -56.58 -7.61
C ALA A 662 -5.93 -55.38 -6.89
N ILE A 663 -4.91 -55.60 -6.05
CA ILE A 663 -4.18 -54.53 -5.35
C ILE A 663 -3.39 -53.62 -6.30
N ASP A 664 -2.84 -54.16 -7.40
CA ASP A 664 -2.11 -53.37 -8.40
C ASP A 664 -3.07 -52.47 -9.19
N ARG A 665 -4.29 -52.95 -9.50
CA ARG A 665 -5.34 -52.14 -10.16
C ARG A 665 -5.90 -51.05 -9.24
N PHE A 666 -6.10 -51.37 -7.97
CA PHE A 666 -6.51 -50.41 -6.95
C PHE A 666 -5.43 -49.31 -6.75
N ALA A 667 -4.15 -49.69 -6.70
CA ALA A 667 -3.05 -48.73 -6.63
C ALA A 667 -3.02 -47.78 -7.84
N ALA A 668 -3.26 -48.29 -9.06
CA ALA A 668 -3.32 -47.45 -10.26
C ALA A 668 -4.47 -46.42 -10.21
N ALA A 669 -5.64 -46.83 -9.72
CA ALA A 669 -6.78 -45.92 -9.49
C ALA A 669 -6.47 -44.87 -8.41
N TRP A 670 -5.83 -45.29 -7.31
CA TRP A 670 -5.47 -44.41 -6.20
C TRP A 670 -4.46 -43.33 -6.61
N PHE A 671 -3.40 -43.69 -7.33
CA PHE A 671 -2.40 -42.70 -7.74
C PHE A 671 -2.93 -41.70 -8.78
N ALA A 672 -3.81 -42.12 -9.70
CA ALA A 672 -4.46 -41.20 -10.64
C ALA A 672 -5.41 -40.20 -9.94
N LEU A 673 -5.99 -40.57 -8.79
CA LEU A 673 -6.79 -39.65 -7.97
C LEU A 673 -5.94 -38.55 -7.31
N CYS A 674 -4.69 -38.85 -6.96
CA CYS A 674 -3.77 -37.91 -6.31
C CYS A 674 -3.34 -36.73 -7.21
N ASP A 675 -3.41 -36.88 -8.54
CA ASP A 675 -2.86 -35.91 -9.51
C ASP A 675 -3.63 -34.56 -9.57
N VAL A 676 -4.71 -34.39 -8.80
CA VAL A 676 -5.72 -33.33 -8.99
C VAL A 676 -5.49 -32.06 -8.15
N GLU A 677 -4.66 -32.08 -7.10
CA GLU A 677 -4.44 -30.91 -6.22
C GLU A 677 -3.17 -30.12 -6.55
N THR A 678 -3.19 -28.78 -6.50
CA THR A 678 -2.14 -27.92 -7.12
C THR A 678 -0.70 -28.14 -6.65
N ILE A 679 -0.43 -28.30 -5.35
CA ILE A 679 0.93 -28.56 -4.83
C ILE A 679 1.34 -30.01 -5.11
N THR A 680 0.39 -30.94 -4.99
CA THR A 680 0.55 -32.35 -5.35
C THR A 680 0.90 -32.49 -6.83
N ALA A 681 0.15 -31.84 -7.74
CA ALA A 681 0.24 -31.95 -9.19
C ALA A 681 1.58 -31.52 -9.80
N LEU A 682 2.35 -30.65 -9.13
CA LEU A 682 3.65 -30.18 -9.63
C LEU A 682 4.83 -31.07 -9.22
N ALA A 683 4.73 -31.79 -8.09
CA ALA A 683 5.85 -32.58 -7.53
C ALA A 683 5.49 -34.06 -7.30
N TRP A 684 4.35 -34.34 -6.67
CA TRP A 684 3.88 -35.70 -6.38
C TRP A 684 3.07 -36.29 -7.54
N GLY A 685 2.46 -35.47 -8.39
CA GLY A 685 1.70 -35.88 -9.57
C GLY A 685 2.58 -36.59 -10.62
N PRO A 686 3.71 -36.00 -11.05
CA PRO A 686 4.64 -36.68 -11.95
C PRO A 686 5.15 -38.02 -11.39
N LEU A 687 5.35 -38.12 -10.08
CA LEU A 687 5.74 -39.36 -9.41
C LEU A 687 4.58 -40.38 -9.28
N SER A 688 3.35 -39.90 -9.11
CA SER A 688 2.12 -40.71 -9.09
C SER A 688 1.83 -41.29 -10.47
N LEU A 689 1.84 -40.45 -11.52
CA LEU A 689 1.78 -40.86 -12.91
C LEU A 689 2.91 -41.84 -13.29
N LEU A 690 4.15 -41.59 -12.85
CA LEU A 690 5.27 -42.52 -13.05
C LEU A 690 5.03 -43.87 -12.33
N THR A 691 4.39 -43.85 -11.17
CA THR A 691 3.99 -45.05 -10.44
C THR A 691 2.88 -45.81 -11.18
N VAL A 692 1.83 -45.13 -11.67
CA VAL A 692 0.78 -45.71 -12.52
C VAL A 692 1.36 -46.33 -13.79
N PHE A 693 2.22 -45.58 -14.50
CA PHE A 693 2.91 -46.07 -15.69
C PHE A 693 3.77 -47.31 -15.39
N GLY A 694 4.52 -47.28 -14.28
CA GLY A 694 5.33 -48.39 -13.79
C GLY A 694 4.49 -49.62 -13.42
N ILE A 695 3.30 -49.44 -12.84
CA ILE A 695 2.34 -50.52 -12.58
C ILE A 695 1.85 -51.12 -13.90
N ILE A 696 1.38 -50.29 -14.85
CA ILE A 696 0.81 -50.74 -16.14
C ILE A 696 1.85 -51.52 -16.97
N HIS A 697 3.11 -51.11 -16.93
CA HIS A 697 4.22 -51.75 -17.67
C HIS A 697 4.95 -52.85 -16.89
N GLY A 698 4.53 -53.17 -15.65
CA GLY A 698 5.19 -54.20 -14.83
C GLY A 698 6.62 -53.85 -14.39
N SER A 699 6.98 -52.56 -14.35
CA SER A 699 8.32 -52.12 -13.96
C SER A 699 8.58 -52.34 -12.47
N ARG A 700 9.74 -52.92 -12.14
CA ARG A 700 10.17 -53.11 -10.74
C ARG A 700 10.47 -51.78 -10.02
N SER A 701 10.84 -50.72 -10.75
CA SER A 701 11.08 -49.40 -10.18
C SER A 701 9.83 -48.74 -9.60
N ARG A 702 8.62 -49.22 -9.95
CA ARG A 702 7.35 -48.74 -9.40
C ARG A 702 7.32 -48.75 -7.87
N HIS A 703 7.96 -49.73 -7.24
CA HIS A 703 7.96 -49.87 -5.78
C HIS A 703 8.77 -48.77 -5.08
N VAL A 704 9.80 -48.22 -5.74
CA VAL A 704 10.58 -47.09 -5.22
C VAL A 704 9.74 -45.80 -5.28
N ALA A 705 9.12 -45.53 -6.43
CA ALA A 705 8.23 -44.37 -6.59
C ALA A 705 7.01 -44.45 -5.65
N GLN A 706 6.38 -45.63 -5.55
CA GLN A 706 5.28 -45.91 -4.63
C GLN A 706 5.66 -45.68 -3.16
N VAL A 707 6.86 -46.11 -2.72
CA VAL A 707 7.37 -45.85 -1.36
C VAL A 707 7.52 -44.34 -1.10
N ILE A 708 8.13 -43.60 -2.04
CA ILE A 708 8.35 -42.15 -1.91
C ILE A 708 7.01 -41.41 -1.78
N VAL A 709 6.08 -41.64 -2.72
CA VAL A 709 4.78 -40.94 -2.72
C VAL A 709 3.91 -41.35 -1.53
N CYS A 710 3.89 -42.64 -1.14
CA CYS A 710 3.10 -43.06 0.03
C CYS A 710 3.65 -42.47 1.33
N THR A 711 4.97 -42.33 1.47
CA THR A 711 5.60 -41.71 2.65
C THR A 711 5.27 -40.21 2.70
N ALA A 712 5.34 -39.52 1.56
CA ALA A 712 5.00 -38.11 1.45
C ALA A 712 3.52 -37.82 1.80
N HIS A 713 2.57 -38.64 1.30
CA HIS A 713 1.16 -38.52 1.67
C HIS A 713 0.91 -38.81 3.16
N ALA A 714 1.50 -39.87 3.72
CA ALA A 714 1.35 -40.18 5.14
C ALA A 714 1.88 -39.05 6.04
N TYR A 715 2.99 -38.42 5.65
CA TYR A 715 3.55 -37.24 6.31
C TYR A 715 2.62 -36.01 6.20
N GLY A 716 2.08 -35.73 5.00
CA GLY A 716 1.15 -34.62 4.78
C GLY A 716 -0.12 -34.73 5.63
N VAL A 717 -0.74 -35.91 5.67
CA VAL A 717 -1.94 -36.16 6.50
C VAL A 717 -1.61 -36.13 8.00
N ALA A 718 -0.43 -36.61 8.40
CA ALA A 718 0.02 -36.47 9.79
C ALA A 718 0.20 -35.00 10.19
N LEU A 719 0.82 -34.15 9.34
CA LEU A 719 0.92 -32.71 9.56
C LEU A 719 -0.46 -32.03 9.63
N TYR A 720 -1.40 -32.41 8.76
CA TYR A 720 -2.74 -31.83 8.71
C TYR A 720 -3.50 -32.02 10.04
N TYR A 721 -3.48 -33.24 10.60
CA TYR A 721 -4.09 -33.51 11.89
C TYR A 721 -3.30 -32.93 13.07
N LEU A 722 -1.96 -33.08 13.06
CA LEU A 722 -1.11 -32.68 14.17
C LEU A 722 -1.06 -31.15 14.35
N THR A 723 -1.07 -30.39 13.25
CA THR A 723 -1.08 -28.91 13.30
C THR A 723 -2.36 -28.41 13.97
N ASN A 724 -3.53 -28.88 13.52
CA ASN A 724 -4.82 -28.50 14.12
C ASN A 724 -4.94 -28.98 15.59
N PHE A 725 -4.44 -30.17 15.92
CA PHE A 725 -4.42 -30.67 17.29
C PHE A 725 -3.52 -29.82 18.22
N ASN A 726 -2.32 -29.45 17.75
CA ASN A 726 -1.39 -28.63 18.52
C ASN A 726 -1.92 -27.21 18.71
N GLU A 727 -2.42 -26.56 17.66
CA GLU A 727 -3.03 -25.24 17.76
C GLU A 727 -4.23 -25.21 18.72
N SER A 728 -5.13 -26.20 18.59
CA SER A 728 -6.28 -26.32 19.49
C SER A 728 -5.88 -26.52 20.95
N ARG A 729 -4.78 -27.24 21.21
CA ARG A 729 -4.30 -27.55 22.55
C ARG A 729 -3.40 -26.47 23.18
N MET A 730 -2.65 -25.73 22.37
CA MET A 730 -1.67 -24.74 22.84
C MET A 730 -2.21 -23.31 22.83
N HIS A 731 -3.06 -22.96 21.85
CA HIS A 731 -3.62 -21.60 21.69
C HIS A 731 -5.14 -21.55 21.92
N GLY A 732 -5.80 -22.69 22.10
CA GLY A 732 -7.25 -22.76 22.30
C GLY A 732 -8.09 -22.50 21.05
N VAL A 733 -7.45 -22.39 19.88
CA VAL A 733 -8.10 -22.07 18.60
C VAL A 733 -8.39 -23.36 17.83
N ALA A 734 -9.67 -23.64 17.57
CA ALA A 734 -10.08 -24.75 16.72
C ALA A 734 -10.35 -24.26 15.29
N TYR A 735 -9.63 -24.80 14.30
CA TYR A 735 -9.83 -24.47 12.88
C TYR A 735 -10.85 -25.39 12.19
N SER A 736 -11.56 -26.22 12.95
CA SER A 736 -12.59 -27.14 12.46
C SER A 736 -13.85 -27.02 13.31
N ARG A 737 -15.00 -27.12 12.65
CA ARG A 737 -16.33 -27.03 13.26
C ARG A 737 -16.59 -28.23 14.19
N PRO A 738 -17.00 -28.03 15.46
CA PRO A 738 -17.05 -29.10 16.46
C PRO A 738 -18.22 -30.08 16.29
N GLU A 739 -19.21 -29.76 15.44
CA GLU A 739 -20.36 -30.64 15.22
C GLU A 739 -19.95 -31.96 14.55
N THR A 740 -20.59 -33.06 14.95
CA THR A 740 -20.19 -34.43 14.56
C THR A 740 -20.06 -34.62 13.04
N LEU A 741 -20.94 -33.99 12.25
CA LEU A 741 -20.88 -34.05 10.79
C LEU A 741 -19.60 -33.39 10.23
N TYR A 742 -19.22 -32.23 10.75
CA TYR A 742 -18.07 -31.48 10.22
C TYR A 742 -16.75 -31.97 10.81
N PHE A 743 -16.70 -32.31 12.10
CA PHE A 743 -15.48 -32.83 12.71
C PHE A 743 -15.23 -34.31 12.35
N TRP A 744 -16.18 -35.20 12.66
CA TRP A 744 -15.93 -36.65 12.57
C TRP A 744 -16.17 -37.22 11.17
N ILE A 745 -17.19 -36.76 10.45
CA ILE A 745 -17.50 -37.28 9.11
C ILE A 745 -16.68 -36.54 8.03
N TYR A 746 -16.67 -35.21 8.03
CA TYR A 746 -15.92 -34.44 7.02
C TYR A 746 -14.42 -34.35 7.34
N TYR A 747 -14.04 -33.69 8.44
CA TYR A 747 -12.64 -33.40 8.75
C TYR A 747 -11.81 -34.65 9.06
N VAL A 748 -12.31 -35.60 9.86
CA VAL A 748 -11.65 -36.90 10.10
C VAL A 748 -12.02 -37.92 9.01
N GLY A 749 -13.31 -38.14 8.75
CA GLY A 749 -13.79 -39.23 7.90
C GLY A 749 -13.30 -39.19 6.45
N PHE A 750 -13.42 -38.04 5.75
CA PHE A 750 -12.94 -37.95 4.37
C PHE A 750 -11.40 -37.88 4.25
N ASN A 751 -10.70 -37.45 5.30
CA ASN A 751 -9.23 -37.47 5.33
C ASN A 751 -8.64 -38.83 5.75
N PHE A 752 -9.42 -39.70 6.40
CA PHE A 752 -8.97 -41.00 6.90
C PHE A 752 -8.44 -41.98 5.82
N PRO A 753 -9.07 -42.13 4.63
CA PRO A 753 -8.52 -42.96 3.55
C PRO A 753 -7.10 -42.57 3.13
N TRP A 754 -6.77 -41.28 3.18
CA TRP A 754 -5.46 -40.74 2.82
C TRP A 754 -4.37 -41.06 3.84
N ALA A 755 -4.72 -41.43 5.07
CA ALA A 755 -3.79 -42.06 6.00
C ALA A 755 -3.66 -43.57 5.74
N VAL A 756 -4.79 -44.28 5.60
CA VAL A 756 -4.81 -45.75 5.57
C VAL A 756 -4.27 -46.33 4.27
N VAL A 757 -4.71 -45.83 3.11
CA VAL A 757 -4.35 -46.43 1.81
C VAL A 757 -2.84 -46.31 1.52
N PRO A 758 -2.18 -45.15 1.72
CA PRO A 758 -0.73 -45.06 1.57
C PRO A 758 0.03 -46.00 2.50
N LEU A 759 -0.38 -46.17 3.76
CA LEU A 759 0.27 -47.11 4.70
C LEU A 759 0.15 -48.58 4.26
N VAL A 760 -1.00 -48.98 3.70
CA VAL A 760 -1.20 -50.32 3.14
C VAL A 760 -0.33 -50.54 1.90
N LEU A 761 -0.32 -49.58 0.97
CA LEU A 761 0.49 -49.64 -0.26
C LEU A 761 2.00 -49.56 0.01
N LEU A 762 2.41 -48.83 1.04
CA LEU A 762 3.79 -48.75 1.53
C LEU A 762 4.22 -50.11 2.11
N ARG A 763 3.39 -50.73 2.96
CA ARG A 763 3.65 -52.06 3.55
C ARG A 763 3.76 -53.15 2.49
N ASP A 764 2.93 -53.11 1.45
CA ASP A 764 3.00 -54.05 0.33
C ASP A 764 4.30 -53.89 -0.49
N SER A 765 4.66 -52.66 -0.88
CA SER A 765 5.92 -52.41 -1.59
C SER A 765 7.14 -52.76 -0.75
N TRP A 766 7.15 -52.43 0.54
CA TRP A 766 8.22 -52.80 1.47
C TRP A 766 8.41 -54.33 1.55
N ARG A 767 7.31 -55.09 1.62
CA ARG A 767 7.35 -56.56 1.59
C ARG A 767 7.89 -57.10 0.27
N GLN A 768 7.43 -56.59 -0.87
CA GLN A 768 7.90 -57.05 -2.18
C GLN A 768 9.40 -56.75 -2.40
N ILE A 769 9.88 -55.59 -1.93
CA ILE A 769 11.32 -55.25 -1.92
C ILE A 769 12.09 -56.20 -0.99
N GLY A 770 11.62 -56.40 0.25
CA GLY A 770 12.27 -57.28 1.22
C GLY A 770 12.36 -58.74 0.76
N SER A 771 11.29 -59.30 0.19
CA SER A 771 11.31 -60.65 -0.38
C SER A 771 12.25 -60.78 -1.58
N ALA A 772 12.42 -59.73 -2.39
CA ALA A 772 13.38 -59.74 -3.49
C ALA A 772 14.84 -59.75 -2.99
N PHE A 773 15.16 -59.01 -1.92
CA PHE A 773 16.48 -59.07 -1.29
C PHE A 773 16.74 -60.42 -0.60
N ALA A 774 15.74 -60.98 0.10
CA ALA A 774 15.87 -62.31 0.72
C ALA A 774 16.16 -63.40 -0.32
N ALA A 775 15.43 -63.41 -1.44
CA ALA A 775 15.68 -64.35 -2.54
C ALA A 775 17.06 -64.15 -3.20
N LEU A 776 17.56 -62.92 -3.26
CA LEU A 776 18.92 -62.63 -3.72
C LEU A 776 20.00 -63.16 -2.75
N GLU A 777 19.78 -63.04 -1.45
CA GLU A 777 20.66 -63.60 -0.43
C GLU A 777 20.65 -65.13 -0.40
N GLU A 778 19.49 -65.78 -0.53
CA GLU A 778 19.41 -67.24 -0.63
C GLU A 778 20.15 -67.74 -1.87
N LYS A 779 19.96 -67.07 -3.03
CA LYS A 779 20.70 -67.42 -4.24
C LYS A 779 22.23 -67.26 -4.04
N ARG A 780 22.66 -66.18 -3.39
CA ARG A 780 24.08 -65.93 -3.05
C ARG A 780 24.65 -66.87 -1.97
N LYS A 781 23.81 -67.63 -1.26
CA LYS A 781 24.22 -68.68 -0.29
C LYS A 781 24.18 -70.09 -0.88
N GLY A 782 23.57 -70.26 -2.07
CA GLY A 782 23.52 -71.51 -2.83
C GLY A 782 24.46 -71.55 -4.04
N GLU A 783 25.09 -70.42 -4.37
CA GLU A 783 26.27 -70.28 -5.23
C GLU A 783 27.56 -70.35 -4.37
#